data_AF-I6AVQ3-F1
#
_entry.id   AF-I6AVQ3-F1
#
_cell.length_a   1.000
_cell.length_b   1.000
_cell.length_c   1.000
_cell.angle_alpha   90.00
_cell.angle_beta   90.00
_cell.angle_gamma   90.00
#
_symmetry.space_group_name_H-M   'P 1'
#
loop_
_entity.id
_entity.type
_entity.pdbx_description
1 polymer ?
#
loop_
_entity_poly.entity_id
_entity_poly.type
_entity_poly.pdbx_seq_one_letter_code
_entity_poly.pdbx_strand_id
1 'polypeptide(L)'
;MKTTRANHTIHLASTLAIILTSALLAAATITTTLANSAAWNGGDGNWSAATNWTPGTTPGAGDTATIAGASTDQTITYDTSSSGLLGTLTLDQANATWTNTLLVSKSLTVANDITLGGNSALGTAQLQLGSGTTLKIGDTSTRGTLTIGQNATLLATGTPTSPTIDANVILNAGGLFTLNATTASDTRTTILGNFTANGGTIERTGSTARHGLLQLKGATNTIGNITLTGAPDIYLNSNTDQTLSTDTNIALLALRAANGTKTLSGTGTLGAIWIGNYNTDTNLTIKLDSNLATTNGFMDGGWGGAPGAHLALDTNGHDFTVTNGLNFVTGNGGSVTWTLTNSATAAATISATNFIFNSASTYTLNGPLTLEATSASGNGFTFNSATINVAAPVTLKSIKGFDLAATAATNLTLAAGVTLHATGGDINTGNKNGLNIRYTGATGNLASTGTLASIEVGDGATASTLSRTTNNLTLAGNLKINTNATYVSAGRATTFQGTANLTGAGTYKAVNNTGNIIWDTGSTGGFSAGNGRGDIGTLHLSAASTVGTITPTARLSATSISTFDIASLASFDVIDLGAFGVAYNGTLELNFLNGYTPDAGDTFHLFQSSSELSNTGASIVGILTGAFATITSNLDAAGYAFAFDATSGILSVTTTPVPEPATMSALAALAALLAAASKLKNRK
;
A
#
# COMPACT_ATOMS: atom_id res chain seq x y z
N MET A 1 -71.89 18.05 -16.78
CA MET A 1 -72.26 16.69 -17.23
C MET A 1 -72.11 15.76 -16.02
N LYS A 2 -73.21 15.51 -15.31
CA LYS A 2 -74.01 14.27 -15.38
C LYS A 2 -73.21 13.06 -14.86
N THR A 3 -73.34 12.66 -13.59
CA THR A 3 -74.34 11.68 -13.05
C THR A 3 -74.52 10.47 -13.98
N THR A 4 -74.41 9.22 -13.53
CA THR A 4 -75.48 8.42 -12.86
C THR A 4 -74.84 7.05 -12.52
N ARG A 5 -74.70 6.63 -11.25
CA ARG A 5 -75.67 5.89 -10.40
C ARG A 5 -76.12 4.52 -10.94
N ALA A 6 -75.96 3.53 -10.04
CA ALA A 6 -76.97 2.53 -9.64
C ALA A 6 -77.10 1.29 -10.54
N ASN A 7 -77.37 0.07 -10.07
CA ASN A 7 -77.94 -0.40 -8.81
C ASN A 7 -77.75 -1.95 -8.76
N HIS A 8 -77.56 -2.56 -7.59
CA HIS A 8 -78.57 -3.36 -6.85
C HIS A 8 -79.21 -4.49 -7.68
N THR A 9 -79.43 -5.72 -7.26
CA THR A 9 -79.31 -6.56 -6.03
C THR A 9 -79.85 -7.93 -6.50
N ILE A 10 -79.78 -8.97 -5.66
CA ILE A 10 -80.44 -10.29 -5.77
C ILE A 10 -79.50 -11.33 -6.41
N HIS A 11 -78.96 -12.34 -5.71
CA HIS A 11 -79.63 -13.26 -4.79
C HIS A 11 -78.82 -13.56 -3.52
N LEU A 12 -79.42 -13.29 -2.35
CA LEU A 12 -79.30 -14.14 -1.18
C LEU A 12 -79.82 -15.54 -1.55
N ALA A 13 -78.94 -16.54 -1.64
CA ALA A 13 -79.23 -17.98 -1.43
C ALA A 13 -77.98 -18.86 -1.63
N SER A 14 -76.87 -18.58 -0.95
CA SER A 14 -75.74 -19.55 -0.88
C SER A 14 -74.75 -19.30 0.27
N THR A 15 -75.14 -18.50 1.26
CA THR A 15 -74.32 -18.15 2.43
C THR A 15 -74.72 -18.91 3.69
N LEU A 16 -75.22 -20.15 3.58
CA LEU A 16 -75.56 -20.96 4.76
C LEU A 16 -75.39 -22.49 4.62
N ALA A 17 -74.66 -22.97 3.61
CA ALA A 17 -74.36 -24.40 3.45
C ALA A 17 -72.91 -24.69 2.97
N ILE A 18 -71.99 -23.72 3.12
CA ILE A 18 -70.54 -23.89 2.88
C ILE A 18 -69.77 -23.24 4.04
N ILE A 19 -70.27 -23.42 5.27
CA ILE A 19 -69.56 -23.07 6.52
C ILE A 19 -69.44 -24.29 7.45
N LEU A 20 -70.02 -25.45 7.10
CA LEU A 20 -70.07 -26.61 8.00
C LEU A 20 -69.71 -27.99 7.39
N THR A 21 -68.92 -28.04 6.31
CA THR A 21 -68.42 -29.33 5.77
C THR A 21 -67.05 -29.28 5.07
N SER A 22 -66.23 -28.26 5.37
CA SER A 22 -64.78 -28.22 5.06
C SER A 22 -63.92 -28.12 6.32
N ALA A 23 -64.49 -28.51 7.46
CA ALA A 23 -63.80 -28.83 8.71
C ALA A 23 -63.66 -30.35 8.89
N LEU A 24 -63.61 -31.11 7.79
CA LEU A 24 -63.21 -32.52 7.81
C LEU A 24 -61.72 -32.61 7.49
N LEU A 25 -60.92 -32.34 8.53
CA LEU A 25 -59.86 -33.26 8.94
C LEU A 25 -58.98 -33.83 7.81
N ALA A 26 -58.39 -32.97 6.98
CA ALA A 26 -57.00 -33.19 6.59
C ALA A 26 -56.11 -32.87 7.79
N ALA A 27 -56.31 -33.59 8.89
CA ALA A 27 -55.18 -33.98 9.71
C ALA A 27 -54.33 -34.86 8.79
N ALA A 28 -53.56 -34.22 7.90
CA ALA A 28 -52.25 -34.73 7.62
C ALA A 28 -51.63 -34.80 9.01
N THR A 29 -51.74 -35.97 9.66
CA THR A 29 -50.81 -36.38 10.67
C THR A 29 -49.48 -36.20 9.99
N ILE A 30 -48.87 -35.02 10.17
CA ILE A 30 -47.44 -34.88 10.16
C ILE A 30 -47.05 -35.82 11.28
N THR A 31 -46.94 -37.11 10.97
CA THR A 31 -46.18 -38.04 11.75
C THR A 31 -44.78 -37.47 11.66
N THR A 32 -44.47 -36.54 12.56
CA THR A 32 -43.12 -36.26 12.97
C THR A 32 -42.64 -37.60 13.47
N THR A 33 -42.10 -38.42 12.58
CA THR A 33 -41.30 -39.57 12.95
C THR A 33 -40.28 -39.01 13.89
N LEU A 34 -40.43 -39.33 15.18
CA LEU A 34 -39.50 -38.88 16.20
C LEU A 34 -38.12 -39.32 15.72
N ALA A 35 -37.17 -38.38 15.67
CA ALA A 35 -35.79 -38.69 15.37
C ALA A 35 -35.35 -39.82 16.30
N ASN A 36 -35.10 -41.00 15.73
CA ASN A 36 -34.63 -42.13 16.52
C ASN A 36 -33.16 -41.91 16.83
N SER A 37 -32.73 -42.32 18.01
CA SER A 37 -31.32 -42.37 18.38
C SER A 37 -30.81 -43.79 18.18
N ALA A 38 -29.73 -43.94 17.40
CA ALA A 38 -29.10 -45.22 17.12
C ALA A 38 -27.60 -45.15 17.47
N ALA A 39 -27.14 -46.11 18.26
CA ALA A 39 -25.74 -46.21 18.70
C ALA A 39 -25.03 -47.38 18.03
N TRP A 40 -23.77 -47.19 17.62
CA TRP A 40 -22.96 -48.27 17.02
C TRP A 40 -22.58 -49.32 18.07
N ASN A 41 -22.72 -50.60 17.74
CA ASN A 41 -22.51 -51.73 18.66
C ASN A 41 -21.02 -52.08 18.86
N GLY A 42 -20.10 -51.41 18.16
CA GLY A 42 -18.66 -51.63 18.21
C GLY A 42 -18.13 -52.51 17.07
N GLY A 43 -16.82 -52.46 16.85
CA GLY A 43 -16.11 -53.21 15.81
C GLY A 43 -16.24 -52.61 14.39
N ASP A 44 -15.56 -53.25 13.44
CA ASP A 44 -15.61 -52.88 12.03
C ASP A 44 -16.94 -53.27 11.39
N GLY A 45 -17.41 -52.48 10.42
CA GLY A 45 -18.59 -52.87 9.66
C GLY A 45 -19.16 -51.81 8.74
N ASN A 46 -20.22 -52.20 8.05
CA ASN A 46 -20.97 -51.34 7.14
C ASN A 46 -22.06 -50.58 7.89
N TRP A 47 -22.21 -49.29 7.58
CA TRP A 47 -23.26 -48.44 8.13
C TRP A 47 -24.65 -49.01 7.86
N SER A 48 -24.88 -49.56 6.66
CA SER A 48 -26.20 -50.07 6.27
C SER A 48 -26.67 -51.32 7.00
N ALA A 49 -25.78 -52.02 7.73
CA ALA A 49 -26.14 -53.23 8.46
C ALA A 49 -26.85 -52.89 9.79
N ALA A 50 -28.17 -53.07 9.82
CA ALA A 50 -29.01 -52.73 10.97
C ALA A 50 -28.58 -53.43 12.28
N THR A 51 -27.98 -54.62 12.20
CA THR A 51 -27.43 -55.37 13.35
C THR A 51 -26.24 -54.68 14.03
N ASN A 52 -25.59 -53.73 13.35
CA ASN A 52 -24.48 -52.97 13.90
C ASN A 52 -24.95 -51.76 14.73
N TRP A 53 -26.26 -51.51 14.78
CA TRP A 53 -26.86 -50.41 15.53
C TRP A 53 -27.72 -50.96 16.67
N THR A 54 -27.80 -50.24 17.78
CA THR A 54 -28.83 -50.41 18.82
C THR A 54 -29.83 -49.27 18.67
N PRO A 55 -31.15 -49.51 18.49
CA PRO A 55 -31.90 -50.75 18.83
C PRO A 55 -32.07 -51.77 17.68
N GLY A 56 -31.16 -51.85 16.71
CA GLY A 56 -31.26 -52.79 15.59
C GLY A 56 -31.84 -52.17 14.31
N THR A 57 -31.79 -50.84 14.20
CA THR A 57 -32.24 -50.08 13.04
C THR A 57 -31.13 -49.15 12.57
N THR A 58 -30.83 -49.18 11.28
CA THR A 58 -29.89 -48.24 10.66
C THR A 58 -30.41 -46.81 10.81
N PRO A 59 -29.58 -45.84 11.27
CA PRO A 59 -29.98 -44.44 11.32
C PRO A 59 -30.40 -43.93 9.93
N GLY A 60 -31.62 -43.43 9.84
CA GLY A 60 -32.24 -42.88 8.65
C GLY A 60 -32.31 -41.36 8.64
N ALA A 61 -33.20 -40.81 7.81
CA ALA A 61 -33.31 -39.37 7.68
C ALA A 61 -33.89 -38.72 8.95
N GLY A 62 -33.23 -37.68 9.47
CA GLY A 62 -33.62 -36.98 10.70
C GLY A 62 -33.14 -37.65 12.00
N ASP A 63 -32.63 -38.88 11.94
CA ASP A 63 -32.17 -39.64 13.12
C ASP A 63 -30.84 -39.10 13.68
N THR A 64 -30.55 -39.48 14.93
CA THR A 64 -29.25 -39.27 15.57
C THR A 64 -28.43 -40.56 15.50
N ALA A 65 -27.24 -40.50 14.92
CA ALA A 65 -26.28 -41.60 14.92
C ALA A 65 -25.11 -41.30 15.86
N THR A 66 -24.84 -42.20 16.80
CA THR A 66 -23.75 -42.06 17.77
C THR A 66 -22.75 -43.20 17.61
N ILE A 67 -21.50 -42.85 17.30
CA ILE A 67 -20.35 -43.76 17.30
C ILE A 67 -19.46 -43.33 18.47
N ALA A 68 -19.47 -44.13 19.53
CA ALA A 68 -18.69 -43.86 20.74
C ALA A 68 -18.15 -45.15 21.36
N GLY A 69 -16.98 -45.05 22.02
CA GLY A 69 -16.53 -46.02 23.03
C GLY A 69 -16.17 -47.41 22.52
N ALA A 70 -15.18 -47.52 21.63
CA ALA A 70 -14.64 -48.81 21.22
C ALA A 70 -13.60 -49.34 22.22
N SER A 71 -13.48 -50.67 22.33
CA SER A 71 -12.43 -51.37 23.09
C SER A 71 -11.20 -51.73 22.26
N THR A 72 -11.24 -51.46 20.95
CA THR A 72 -10.15 -51.60 19.96
C THR A 72 -10.31 -50.52 18.90
N ASP A 73 -9.34 -50.38 18.00
CA ASP A 73 -9.56 -49.61 16.77
C ASP A 73 -10.77 -50.19 16.00
N GLN A 74 -11.55 -49.31 15.38
CA GLN A 74 -12.67 -49.71 14.54
C GLN A 74 -12.85 -48.77 13.34
N THR A 75 -13.34 -49.33 12.24
CA THR A 75 -13.66 -48.65 10.98
C THR A 75 -15.11 -48.92 10.60
N ILE A 76 -15.93 -47.87 10.67
CA ILE A 76 -17.31 -47.86 10.22
C ILE A 76 -17.34 -47.31 8.79
N THR A 77 -17.85 -48.08 7.84
CA THR A 77 -17.94 -47.65 6.44
C THR A 77 -19.34 -47.11 6.13
N TYR A 78 -19.47 -45.81 5.87
CA TYR A 78 -20.68 -45.24 5.26
C TYR A 78 -20.70 -45.65 3.78
N ASP A 79 -21.44 -46.72 3.50
CA ASP A 79 -21.41 -47.50 2.28
C ASP A 79 -22.46 -47.06 1.24
N THR A 80 -22.51 -47.75 0.10
CA THR A 80 -23.32 -47.35 -1.05
C THR A 80 -24.81 -47.58 -0.89
N SER A 81 -25.21 -48.53 -0.05
CA SER A 81 -26.60 -48.83 0.35
C SER A 81 -27.16 -47.83 1.36
N SER A 82 -26.31 -47.01 1.98
CA SER A 82 -26.75 -45.93 2.85
C SER A 82 -27.28 -44.74 2.01
N SER A 83 -28.47 -44.24 2.39
CA SER A 83 -29.09 -43.06 1.80
C SER A 83 -29.92 -42.33 2.84
N GLY A 84 -29.77 -41.01 2.94
CA GLY A 84 -30.60 -40.18 3.81
C GLY A 84 -29.85 -38.97 4.34
N LEU A 85 -30.62 -37.95 4.74
CA LEU A 85 -30.16 -36.77 5.48
C LEU A 85 -30.16 -37.12 6.98
N LEU A 86 -29.03 -37.48 7.57
CA LEU A 86 -28.98 -37.71 9.03
C LEU A 86 -29.37 -36.43 9.76
N GLY A 87 -30.07 -36.54 10.89
CA GLY A 87 -30.31 -35.40 11.76
C GLY A 87 -29.00 -34.96 12.42
N THR A 88 -28.47 -35.82 13.29
CA THR A 88 -27.24 -35.56 14.06
C THR A 88 -26.26 -36.72 13.89
N LEU A 89 -24.97 -36.42 13.81
CA LEU A 89 -23.89 -37.41 13.86
C LEU A 89 -22.94 -37.04 15.00
N THR A 90 -22.73 -37.97 15.93
CA THR A 90 -21.71 -37.87 16.98
C THR A 90 -20.65 -38.93 16.75
N LEU A 91 -19.39 -38.50 16.58
CA LEU A 91 -18.22 -39.37 16.46
C LEU A 91 -17.21 -39.01 17.56
N ASP A 92 -17.11 -39.87 18.56
CA ASP A 92 -16.26 -39.67 19.74
C ASP A 92 -15.54 -40.97 20.12
N GLN A 93 -14.52 -40.91 20.97
CA GLN A 93 -13.78 -42.10 21.41
C GLN A 93 -13.39 -42.08 22.89
N ALA A 94 -14.15 -42.77 23.73
CA ALA A 94 -14.00 -42.73 25.18
C ALA A 94 -12.67 -43.28 25.75
N ASN A 95 -11.87 -44.01 24.98
CA ASN A 95 -10.61 -44.61 25.45
C ASN A 95 -9.40 -44.04 24.69
N ALA A 96 -8.46 -43.45 25.43
CA ALA A 96 -7.24 -42.78 24.97
C ALA A 96 -6.37 -43.57 23.97
N THR A 97 -6.43 -44.91 23.98
CA THR A 97 -5.51 -45.72 23.17
C THR A 97 -6.02 -46.06 21.78
N TRP A 98 -7.32 -45.96 21.51
CA TRP A 98 -7.92 -46.47 20.27
C TRP A 98 -8.44 -45.37 19.35
N THR A 99 -8.68 -45.74 18.10
CA THR A 99 -9.19 -44.88 17.04
C THR A 99 -10.55 -45.36 16.53
N ASN A 100 -11.54 -44.47 16.55
CA ASN A 100 -12.81 -44.66 15.85
C ASN A 100 -12.75 -43.98 14.49
N THR A 101 -12.76 -44.77 13.42
CA THR A 101 -12.80 -44.24 12.05
C THR A 101 -14.19 -44.34 11.47
N LEU A 102 -14.78 -43.21 11.04
CA LEU A 102 -15.89 -43.19 10.10
C LEU A 102 -15.33 -42.97 8.69
N LEU A 103 -15.35 -44.01 7.86
CA LEU A 103 -14.99 -43.95 6.45
C LEU A 103 -16.21 -43.60 5.60
N VAL A 104 -16.25 -42.39 5.08
CA VAL A 104 -17.26 -41.91 4.14
C VAL A 104 -16.89 -42.38 2.73
N SER A 105 -17.48 -43.49 2.26
CA SER A 105 -17.21 -44.05 0.91
C SER A 105 -18.20 -43.56 -0.15
N LYS A 106 -19.27 -42.89 0.26
CA LYS A 106 -20.29 -42.24 -0.58
C LYS A 106 -20.68 -40.91 0.05
N SER A 107 -21.17 -39.95 -0.73
CA SER A 107 -21.59 -38.65 -0.20
C SER A 107 -22.58 -38.79 0.97
N LEU A 108 -22.27 -38.10 2.06
CA LEU A 108 -23.03 -38.09 3.31
C LEU A 108 -23.61 -36.68 3.52
N THR A 109 -24.88 -36.60 3.93
CA THR A 109 -25.51 -35.33 4.33
C THR A 109 -25.99 -35.43 5.79
N VAL A 110 -25.61 -34.45 6.61
CA VAL A 110 -26.03 -34.32 8.01
C VAL A 110 -26.71 -32.97 8.18
N ALA A 111 -27.86 -32.90 8.84
CA ALA A 111 -28.63 -31.66 9.00
C ALA A 111 -28.00 -30.74 10.05
N ASN A 112 -27.52 -31.31 11.15
CA ASN A 112 -26.90 -30.58 12.26
C ASN A 112 -25.38 -30.60 12.18
N ASP A 113 -24.74 -29.73 12.95
CA ASP A 113 -23.29 -29.66 13.10
C ASP A 113 -22.67 -30.99 13.52
N ILE A 114 -21.43 -31.23 13.08
CA ILE A 114 -20.61 -32.38 13.46
C ILE A 114 -19.44 -31.88 14.31
N THR A 115 -19.24 -32.48 15.48
CA THR A 115 -18.04 -32.28 16.30
C THR A 115 -17.25 -33.58 16.34
N LEU A 116 -15.98 -33.51 15.95
CA LEU A 116 -15.01 -34.61 16.06
C LEU A 116 -14.13 -34.38 17.28
N GLY A 117 -14.10 -35.35 18.19
CA GLY A 117 -13.34 -35.26 19.44
C GLY A 117 -13.82 -34.13 20.36
N GLY A 118 -12.95 -33.65 21.26
CA GLY A 118 -13.27 -32.56 22.18
C GLY A 118 -12.74 -32.71 23.60
N ASN A 119 -12.20 -33.87 23.96
CA ASN A 119 -11.57 -34.12 25.25
C ASN A 119 -10.19 -34.75 25.04
N SER A 120 -9.13 -34.10 25.54
CA SER A 120 -7.75 -34.55 25.37
C SER A 120 -7.41 -35.85 26.10
N ALA A 121 -8.26 -36.29 27.05
CA ALA A 121 -8.11 -37.57 27.74
C ALA A 121 -8.67 -38.77 26.93
N LEU A 122 -9.25 -38.52 25.77
CA LEU A 122 -9.94 -39.49 24.92
C LEU A 122 -9.08 -39.94 23.74
N GLY A 123 -9.44 -41.05 23.10
CA GLY A 123 -8.71 -41.58 21.95
C GLY A 123 -9.00 -40.79 20.68
N THR A 124 -8.59 -41.32 19.54
CA THR A 124 -8.70 -40.59 18.27
C THR A 124 -10.08 -40.76 17.65
N ALA A 125 -10.78 -39.66 17.39
CA ALA A 125 -11.95 -39.64 16.51
C ALA A 125 -11.51 -39.29 15.10
N GLN A 126 -11.59 -40.24 14.17
CA GLN A 126 -11.15 -40.06 12.79
C GLN A 126 -12.33 -40.03 11.83
N LEU A 127 -12.49 -38.93 11.09
CA LEU A 127 -13.38 -38.87 9.94
C LEU A 127 -12.54 -39.00 8.68
N GLN A 128 -12.73 -40.09 7.94
CA GLN A 128 -12.03 -40.34 6.69
C GLN A 128 -12.96 -40.12 5.50
N LEU A 129 -12.60 -39.21 4.60
CA LEU A 129 -13.34 -38.97 3.36
C LEU A 129 -12.71 -39.76 2.23
N GLY A 130 -13.51 -40.62 1.60
CA GLY A 130 -13.13 -41.38 0.43
C GLY A 130 -13.04 -40.51 -0.83
N SER A 131 -12.40 -41.05 -1.84
CA SER A 131 -12.18 -40.41 -3.14
C SER A 131 -13.51 -39.94 -3.76
N GLY A 132 -13.58 -38.66 -4.13
CA GLY A 132 -14.73 -38.08 -4.85
C GLY A 132 -16.03 -37.96 -4.02
N THR A 133 -15.96 -38.21 -2.71
CA THR A 133 -17.12 -38.08 -1.83
C THR A 133 -17.41 -36.63 -1.48
N THR A 134 -18.68 -36.33 -1.17
CA THR A 134 -19.09 -35.04 -0.60
C THR A 134 -19.65 -35.24 0.79
N LEU A 135 -19.06 -34.59 1.79
CA LEU A 135 -19.67 -34.41 3.10
C LEU A 135 -20.42 -33.09 3.11
N LYS A 136 -21.75 -33.12 3.22
CA LYS A 136 -22.58 -31.93 3.37
C LYS A 136 -23.10 -31.83 4.80
N ILE A 137 -22.98 -30.66 5.41
CA ILE A 137 -23.53 -30.38 6.75
C ILE A 137 -24.45 -29.17 6.63
N GLY A 138 -25.68 -29.27 7.11
CA GLY A 138 -26.73 -28.28 6.93
C GLY A 138 -27.68 -28.58 5.77
N ASP A 139 -28.59 -27.64 5.51
CA ASP A 139 -29.63 -27.77 4.50
C ASP A 139 -29.23 -27.11 3.16
N THR A 140 -30.19 -26.82 2.28
CA THR A 140 -29.92 -26.16 0.99
C THR A 140 -29.73 -24.64 1.11
N SER A 141 -30.13 -24.05 2.23
CA SER A 141 -30.12 -22.60 2.49
C SER A 141 -29.00 -22.17 3.43
N THR A 142 -28.52 -23.07 4.28
CA THR A 142 -27.52 -22.82 5.31
C THR A 142 -26.49 -23.95 5.37
N ARG A 143 -25.23 -23.59 5.58
CA ARG A 143 -24.16 -24.54 5.85
C ARG A 143 -24.00 -24.69 7.36
N GLY A 144 -24.05 -25.92 7.84
CA GLY A 144 -23.63 -26.28 9.20
C GLY A 144 -22.11 -26.28 9.32
N THR A 145 -21.62 -26.75 10.46
CA THR A 145 -20.22 -26.68 10.87
C THR A 145 -19.65 -28.07 11.16
N LEU A 146 -18.46 -28.35 10.63
CA LEU A 146 -17.58 -29.43 11.06
C LEU A 146 -16.53 -28.86 12.02
N THR A 147 -16.57 -29.26 13.28
CA THR A 147 -15.56 -28.88 14.29
C THR A 147 -14.59 -30.04 14.50
N ILE A 148 -13.29 -29.80 14.29
CA ILE A 148 -12.20 -30.75 14.52
C ILE A 148 -11.51 -30.33 15.82
N GLY A 149 -11.82 -31.04 16.91
CA GLY A 149 -11.31 -30.78 18.25
C GLY A 149 -9.97 -31.47 18.55
N GLN A 150 -9.61 -31.50 19.83
CA GLN A 150 -8.45 -32.25 20.32
C GLN A 150 -8.61 -33.75 20.05
N ASN A 151 -7.51 -34.41 19.65
CA ASN A 151 -7.44 -35.83 19.29
C ASN A 151 -8.42 -36.22 18.16
N ALA A 152 -8.81 -35.26 17.31
CA ALA A 152 -9.59 -35.54 16.13
C ALA A 152 -8.73 -35.48 14.87
N THR A 153 -8.94 -36.44 13.97
CA THR A 153 -8.28 -36.46 12.67
C THR A 153 -9.31 -36.38 11.54
N LEU A 154 -9.19 -35.37 10.69
CA LEU A 154 -9.85 -35.37 9.39
C LEU A 154 -8.85 -35.89 8.36
N LEU A 155 -9.10 -37.09 7.83
CA LEU A 155 -8.26 -37.71 6.83
C LEU A 155 -8.96 -37.62 5.46
N ALA A 156 -8.47 -36.72 4.61
CA ALA A 156 -8.95 -36.63 3.24
C ALA A 156 -8.10 -37.53 2.33
N THR A 157 -8.61 -38.72 2.02
CA THR A 157 -7.94 -39.66 1.10
C THR A 157 -8.49 -39.51 -0.31
N GLY A 158 -7.62 -39.17 -1.27
CA GLY A 158 -7.99 -39.10 -2.68
C GLY A 158 -7.00 -39.85 -3.56
N THR A 159 -7.46 -40.89 -4.23
CA THR A 159 -6.89 -41.34 -5.51
C THR A 159 -8.06 -41.73 -6.41
N PRO A 160 -8.24 -41.14 -7.61
CA PRO A 160 -7.76 -39.86 -8.14
C PRO A 160 -8.74 -38.68 -7.91
N THR A 161 -9.90 -38.90 -7.26
CA THR A 161 -10.94 -37.88 -7.10
C THR A 161 -10.88 -37.17 -5.74
N SER A 162 -11.08 -35.86 -5.75
CA SER A 162 -10.92 -34.96 -4.60
C SER A 162 -12.16 -34.95 -3.71
N PRO A 163 -12.07 -35.22 -2.40
CA PRO A 163 -13.22 -35.06 -1.50
C PRO A 163 -13.65 -33.58 -1.38
N THR A 164 -14.94 -33.38 -1.18
CA THR A 164 -15.56 -32.06 -0.97
C THR A 164 -16.29 -32.00 0.36
N ILE A 165 -16.11 -30.91 1.09
CA ILE A 165 -16.82 -30.59 2.33
C ILE A 165 -17.69 -29.37 2.06
N ASP A 166 -19.00 -29.59 1.96
CA ASP A 166 -20.02 -28.54 1.85
C ASP A 166 -20.52 -28.15 3.25
N ALA A 167 -19.62 -27.53 4.02
CA ALA A 167 -19.83 -27.06 5.38
C ALA A 167 -18.85 -25.94 5.71
N ASN A 168 -19.11 -25.21 6.80
CA ASN A 168 -18.03 -24.49 7.49
C ASN A 168 -17.14 -25.50 8.21
N VAL A 169 -15.85 -25.20 8.34
CA VAL A 169 -14.89 -26.08 9.01
C VAL A 169 -14.11 -25.27 10.04
N ILE A 170 -14.08 -25.76 11.27
CA ILE A 170 -13.30 -25.20 12.37
C ILE A 170 -12.24 -26.22 12.80
N LEU A 171 -10.96 -25.87 12.71
CA LEU A 171 -9.85 -26.65 13.24
C LEU A 171 -9.36 -26.01 14.55
N ASN A 172 -9.51 -26.72 15.67
CA ASN A 172 -9.09 -26.25 16.98
C ASN A 172 -7.72 -26.83 17.38
N ALA A 173 -7.14 -26.27 18.45
CA ALA A 173 -5.90 -26.79 19.04
C ALA A 173 -5.99 -28.30 19.31
N GLY A 174 -4.91 -29.02 18.99
CA GLY A 174 -4.82 -30.49 19.11
C GLY A 174 -5.56 -31.30 18.04
N GLY A 175 -6.28 -30.65 17.11
CA GLY A 175 -6.84 -31.32 15.93
C GLY A 175 -5.81 -31.53 14.83
N LEU A 176 -5.98 -32.59 14.04
CA LEU A 176 -5.17 -32.92 12.88
C LEU A 176 -6.03 -32.94 11.61
N PHE A 177 -5.59 -32.23 10.58
CA PHE A 177 -6.17 -32.30 9.24
C PHE A 177 -5.11 -32.81 8.27
N THR A 178 -5.24 -34.05 7.84
CA THR A 178 -4.31 -34.72 6.93
C THR A 178 -4.81 -34.64 5.49
N LEU A 179 -4.03 -34.00 4.64
CA LEU A 179 -4.15 -33.97 3.19
C LEU A 179 -3.32 -35.12 2.62
N ASN A 180 -3.95 -36.26 2.42
CA ASN A 180 -3.25 -37.46 1.98
C ASN A 180 -3.23 -37.58 0.44
N ALA A 181 -2.03 -37.63 -0.12
CA ALA A 181 -1.80 -37.81 -1.54
C ALA A 181 -0.89 -39.03 -1.78
N THR A 182 -1.48 -40.19 -2.07
CA THR A 182 -0.72 -41.43 -2.26
C THR A 182 -0.26 -41.67 -3.70
N THR A 183 -0.69 -40.85 -4.66
CA THR A 183 -0.33 -40.96 -6.09
C THR A 183 0.09 -39.62 -6.66
N ALA A 184 0.76 -39.64 -7.83
CA ALA A 184 1.29 -38.46 -8.50
C ALA A 184 0.23 -37.53 -9.14
N SER A 185 -1.02 -37.61 -8.70
CA SER A 185 -2.13 -36.79 -9.21
C SER A 185 -2.45 -35.64 -8.26
N ASP A 186 -3.00 -34.57 -8.82
CA ASP A 186 -3.54 -33.40 -8.14
C ASP A 186 -4.69 -33.78 -7.19
N THR A 187 -4.36 -34.14 -5.94
CA THR A 187 -5.34 -34.47 -4.90
C THR A 187 -5.68 -33.22 -4.11
N ARG A 188 -6.98 -32.92 -4.00
CA ARG A 188 -7.49 -31.74 -3.33
C ARG A 188 -8.50 -32.12 -2.28
N THR A 189 -8.48 -31.39 -1.18
CA THR A 189 -9.64 -31.33 -0.29
C THR A 189 -10.31 -29.99 -0.50
N THR A 190 -11.53 -30.00 -1.01
CA THR A 190 -12.28 -28.76 -1.28
C THR A 190 -13.23 -28.47 -0.14
N ILE A 191 -13.13 -27.28 0.45
CA ILE A 191 -14.09 -26.77 1.44
C ILE A 191 -14.90 -25.69 0.76
N LEU A 192 -16.21 -25.89 0.68
CA LEU A 192 -17.10 -24.93 0.05
C LEU A 192 -17.48 -23.78 0.99
N GLY A 193 -17.63 -24.05 2.30
CA GLY A 193 -17.89 -23.05 3.34
C GLY A 193 -16.63 -22.36 3.86
N ASN A 194 -16.80 -21.59 4.92
CA ASN A 194 -15.71 -20.87 5.57
C ASN A 194 -14.77 -21.84 6.28
N PHE A 195 -13.47 -21.56 6.25
CA PHE A 195 -12.47 -22.34 6.98
C PHE A 195 -11.83 -21.47 8.07
N THR A 196 -11.88 -21.92 9.30
CA THR A 196 -11.27 -21.24 10.45
C THR A 196 -10.38 -22.21 11.19
N ALA A 197 -9.06 -21.99 11.16
CA ALA A 197 -8.13 -22.68 12.04
C ALA A 197 -7.73 -21.76 13.20
N ASN A 198 -8.01 -22.21 14.42
CA ASN A 198 -7.64 -21.54 15.67
C ASN A 198 -6.46 -22.24 16.39
N GLY A 199 -5.96 -23.34 15.81
CA GLY A 199 -4.92 -24.19 16.37
C GLY A 199 -4.78 -25.50 15.61
N GLY A 200 -3.91 -26.39 16.10
CA GLY A 200 -3.77 -27.75 15.57
C GLY A 200 -2.72 -27.87 14.45
N THR A 201 -2.86 -28.93 13.65
CA THR A 201 -1.91 -29.25 12.57
C THR A 201 -2.65 -29.50 11.27
N ILE A 202 -2.18 -28.89 10.18
CA ILE A 202 -2.51 -29.32 8.82
C ILE A 202 -1.28 -30.00 8.26
N GLU A 203 -1.43 -31.27 7.93
CA GLU A 203 -0.34 -32.12 7.47
C GLU A 203 -0.56 -32.56 6.03
N ARG A 204 0.52 -32.53 5.25
CA ARG A 204 0.59 -33.15 3.94
C ARG A 204 1.40 -34.44 4.03
N THR A 205 0.73 -35.58 3.89
CA THR A 205 1.39 -36.90 3.86
C THR A 205 1.57 -37.35 2.41
N GLY A 206 2.79 -37.23 1.89
CA GLY A 206 3.14 -37.63 0.52
C GLY A 206 4.56 -37.17 0.15
N SER A 207 5.31 -38.00 -0.60
CA SER A 207 6.74 -37.77 -0.92
C SER A 207 6.99 -36.89 -2.14
N THR A 208 5.94 -36.54 -2.89
CA THR A 208 6.06 -35.80 -4.15
C THR A 208 5.71 -34.34 -3.93
N ALA A 209 6.61 -33.45 -4.34
CA ALA A 209 6.39 -32.01 -4.26
C ALA A 209 5.12 -31.65 -5.06
N ARG A 210 4.20 -30.88 -4.44
CA ARG A 210 2.93 -30.35 -5.01
C ARG A 210 1.66 -31.20 -4.86
N HIS A 211 1.63 -32.26 -4.04
CA HIS A 211 0.40 -33.06 -3.85
C HIS A 211 -0.15 -32.95 -2.45
N GLY A 212 -1.47 -32.84 -2.30
CA GLY A 212 -2.15 -32.52 -1.04
C GLY A 212 -2.42 -31.02 -0.93
N LEU A 213 -3.49 -30.59 -1.61
CA LEU A 213 -3.92 -29.19 -1.68
C LEU A 213 -5.15 -28.98 -0.77
N LEU A 214 -5.15 -27.88 -0.02
CA LEU A 214 -6.35 -27.42 0.67
C LEU A 214 -6.99 -26.31 -0.15
N GLN A 215 -8.14 -26.61 -0.76
CA GLN A 215 -8.88 -25.68 -1.60
C GLN A 215 -10.03 -25.03 -0.83
N LEU A 216 -9.92 -23.71 -0.62
CA LEU A 216 -10.87 -22.90 0.14
C LEU A 216 -11.74 -22.09 -0.82
N LYS A 217 -13.06 -22.32 -0.77
CA LYS A 217 -14.06 -21.55 -1.52
C LYS A 217 -14.96 -20.69 -0.63
N GLY A 218 -14.85 -20.82 0.69
CA GLY A 218 -15.53 -19.94 1.64
C GLY A 218 -15.20 -18.47 1.41
N ALA A 219 -16.15 -17.60 1.75
CA ALA A 219 -15.99 -16.16 1.61
C ALA A 219 -14.98 -15.61 2.63
N THR A 220 -14.94 -16.17 3.84
CA THR A 220 -14.02 -15.74 4.89
C THR A 220 -13.22 -16.92 5.41
N ASN A 221 -11.89 -16.83 5.32
CA ASN A 221 -11.00 -17.91 5.74
C ASN A 221 -9.93 -17.38 6.69
N THR A 222 -9.61 -18.15 7.72
CA THR A 222 -8.59 -17.82 8.72
C THR A 222 -7.70 -19.03 8.95
N ILE A 223 -6.38 -18.82 8.89
CA ILE A 223 -5.35 -19.81 9.22
C ILE A 223 -4.51 -19.23 10.36
N GLY A 224 -4.94 -19.47 11.59
CA GLY A 224 -4.35 -18.91 12.80
C GLY A 224 -3.76 -19.98 13.73
N ASN A 225 -2.57 -19.72 14.28
CA ASN A 225 -1.93 -20.49 15.34
C ASN A 225 -1.77 -22.01 15.04
N ILE A 226 -1.54 -22.39 13.79
CA ILE A 226 -1.41 -23.81 13.41
C ILE A 226 0.02 -24.20 13.05
N THR A 227 0.28 -25.50 13.09
CA THR A 227 1.48 -26.11 12.48
C THR A 227 1.16 -26.59 11.07
N LEU A 228 1.96 -26.18 10.08
CA LEU A 228 1.91 -26.70 8.72
C LEU A 228 3.05 -27.70 8.49
N THR A 229 2.72 -28.99 8.42
CA THR A 229 3.72 -30.06 8.21
C THR A 229 3.72 -30.51 6.76
N GLY A 230 4.91 -30.65 6.16
CA GLY A 230 5.07 -31.08 4.78
C GLY A 230 4.76 -30.00 3.74
N ALA A 231 4.61 -28.72 4.14
CA ALA A 231 4.31 -27.58 3.27
C ALA A 231 3.09 -27.81 2.35
N PRO A 232 1.87 -27.94 2.93
CA PRO A 232 0.64 -27.98 2.15
C PRO A 232 0.46 -26.69 1.35
N ASP A 233 -0.04 -26.83 0.13
CA ASP A 233 -0.40 -25.67 -0.69
C ASP A 233 -1.84 -25.25 -0.37
N ILE A 234 -2.05 -23.95 -0.19
CA ILE A 234 -3.37 -23.37 0.13
C ILE A 234 -3.92 -22.67 -1.09
N TYR A 235 -5.16 -22.96 -1.48
CA TYR A 235 -5.78 -22.40 -2.67
C TYR A 235 -6.99 -21.56 -2.29
N LEU A 236 -7.03 -20.30 -2.75
CA LEU A 236 -8.25 -19.51 -2.83
C LEU A 236 -8.81 -19.66 -4.24
N ASN A 237 -9.96 -20.33 -4.36
CA ASN A 237 -10.52 -20.74 -5.65
C ASN A 237 -12.04 -20.55 -5.70
N SER A 238 -12.49 -19.36 -5.31
CA SER A 238 -13.82 -18.84 -5.65
C SER A 238 -13.73 -17.78 -6.74
N ASN A 239 -14.82 -17.62 -7.50
CA ASN A 239 -15.00 -16.52 -8.47
C ASN A 239 -15.62 -15.26 -7.84
N THR A 240 -15.89 -15.31 -6.54
CA THR A 240 -16.38 -14.19 -5.73
C THR A 240 -15.27 -13.63 -4.86
N ASP A 241 -15.56 -12.53 -4.19
CA ASP A 241 -14.70 -12.00 -3.14
C ASP A 241 -14.42 -13.07 -2.07
N GLN A 242 -13.17 -13.13 -1.61
CA GLN A 242 -12.74 -14.01 -0.53
C GLN A 242 -11.72 -13.29 0.35
N THR A 243 -11.73 -13.59 1.63
CA THR A 243 -10.69 -13.17 2.57
C THR A 243 -9.85 -14.36 3.04
N LEU A 244 -8.57 -14.10 3.29
CA LEU A 244 -7.67 -14.98 4.01
C LEU A 244 -6.86 -14.16 5.04
N SER A 245 -7.08 -14.44 6.31
CA SER A 245 -6.26 -13.94 7.41
C SER A 245 -5.31 -15.03 7.89
N THR A 246 -4.00 -14.77 7.97
CA THR A 246 -3.03 -15.75 8.47
C THR A 246 -1.93 -15.14 9.34
N ASP A 247 -1.70 -15.71 10.52
CA ASP A 247 -0.51 -15.44 11.35
C ASP A 247 0.58 -16.50 11.12
N THR A 248 0.27 -17.53 10.34
CA THR A 248 1.12 -18.69 10.08
C THR A 248 1.86 -18.52 8.75
N ASN A 249 3.10 -19.01 8.69
CA ASN A 249 3.88 -19.00 7.45
C ASN A 249 3.33 -20.02 6.45
N ILE A 250 2.81 -19.56 5.32
CA ILE A 250 2.29 -20.43 4.25
C ILE A 250 3.33 -20.45 3.13
N ALA A 251 3.90 -21.61 2.83
CA ALA A 251 4.93 -21.73 1.79
C ALA A 251 4.42 -21.29 0.40
N LEU A 252 3.17 -21.60 0.09
CA LEU A 252 2.54 -21.30 -1.20
C LEU A 252 1.05 -21.01 -1.04
N LEU A 253 0.64 -19.82 -1.49
CA LEU A 253 -0.76 -19.44 -1.64
C LEU A 253 -1.11 -19.36 -3.13
N ALA A 254 -2.05 -20.17 -3.60
CA ALA A 254 -2.49 -20.17 -4.98
C ALA A 254 -3.83 -19.44 -5.14
N LEU A 255 -3.90 -18.53 -6.11
CA LEU A 255 -5.11 -17.82 -6.55
C LEU A 255 -5.48 -18.37 -7.94
N ARG A 256 -6.39 -19.34 -7.99
CA ARG A 256 -6.70 -20.09 -9.22
C ARG A 256 -8.06 -19.72 -9.78
N ALA A 257 -8.11 -19.44 -11.09
CA ALA A 257 -9.35 -19.12 -11.84
C ALA A 257 -10.24 -18.06 -11.18
N ALA A 258 -9.63 -17.19 -10.37
CA ALA A 258 -10.34 -16.33 -9.47
C ALA A 258 -10.69 -15.00 -10.15
N ASN A 259 -11.99 -14.72 -10.22
CA ASN A 259 -12.50 -13.35 -10.33
C ASN A 259 -12.76 -12.77 -8.94
N GLY A 260 -12.88 -11.45 -8.89
CA GLY A 260 -13.22 -10.70 -7.68
C GLY A 260 -12.00 -10.33 -6.84
N THR A 261 -12.26 -9.92 -5.60
CA THR A 261 -11.26 -9.42 -4.67
C THR A 261 -10.82 -10.51 -3.70
N LYS A 262 -9.52 -10.75 -3.62
CA LYS A 262 -8.87 -11.61 -2.62
C LYS A 262 -8.21 -10.71 -1.59
N THR A 263 -8.85 -10.58 -0.45
CA THR A 263 -8.36 -9.76 0.65
C THR A 263 -7.44 -10.59 1.54
N LEU A 264 -6.19 -10.16 1.66
CA LEU A 264 -5.16 -10.85 2.44
C LEU A 264 -4.82 -10.03 3.68
N SER A 265 -4.72 -10.68 4.84
CA SER A 265 -4.35 -10.05 6.10
C SER A 265 -3.61 -11.02 7.04
N GLY A 266 -3.13 -10.47 8.17
CA GLY A 266 -2.42 -11.17 9.23
C GLY A 266 -0.94 -10.83 9.30
N THR A 267 -0.19 -11.57 10.12
CA THR A 267 1.23 -11.33 10.42
C THR A 267 2.17 -12.42 9.90
N GLY A 268 1.62 -13.49 9.32
CA GLY A 268 2.39 -14.58 8.74
C GLY A 268 3.09 -14.16 7.45
N THR A 269 4.10 -14.91 7.04
CA THR A 269 4.77 -14.71 5.73
C THR A 269 4.23 -15.69 4.68
N LEU A 270 4.10 -15.23 3.43
CA LEU A 270 3.77 -16.10 2.30
C LEU A 270 5.04 -16.38 1.49
N GLY A 271 5.41 -17.64 1.28
CA GLY A 271 6.60 -17.97 0.49
C GLY A 271 6.46 -17.47 -0.96
N ALA A 272 5.31 -17.73 -1.59
CA ALA A 272 4.94 -17.21 -2.90
C ALA A 272 3.42 -17.09 -3.05
N ILE A 273 2.98 -16.15 -3.90
CA ILE A 273 1.59 -16.05 -4.36
C ILE A 273 1.55 -16.53 -5.81
N TRP A 274 1.02 -17.73 -6.03
CA TRP A 274 0.86 -18.30 -7.35
C TRP A 274 -0.44 -17.81 -7.99
N ILE A 275 -0.34 -17.27 -9.19
CA ILE A 275 -1.48 -16.83 -9.98
C ILE A 275 -1.53 -17.70 -11.25
N GLY A 276 -2.69 -18.25 -11.58
CA GLY A 276 -2.82 -19.04 -12.80
C GLY A 276 -4.24 -19.52 -13.10
N ASN A 277 -4.37 -20.18 -14.26
CA ASN A 277 -5.64 -20.61 -14.84
C ASN A 277 -6.62 -19.45 -15.08
N TYR A 278 -6.10 -18.28 -15.45
CA TYR A 278 -6.90 -17.12 -15.84
C TYR A 278 -7.18 -17.13 -17.33
N ASN A 279 -8.33 -16.58 -17.71
CA ASN A 279 -8.78 -16.36 -19.08
C ASN A 279 -8.80 -14.85 -19.42
N THR A 280 -9.22 -14.50 -20.64
CA THR A 280 -9.35 -13.10 -21.10
C THR A 280 -10.28 -12.26 -20.24
N ASP A 281 -11.23 -12.91 -19.56
CA ASP A 281 -12.27 -12.25 -18.76
C ASP A 281 -11.89 -12.19 -17.28
N THR A 282 -10.67 -12.63 -16.92
CA THR A 282 -10.24 -12.67 -15.52
C THR A 282 -9.97 -11.26 -15.02
N ASN A 283 -10.66 -10.90 -13.93
CA ASN A 283 -10.45 -9.67 -13.19
C ASN A 283 -10.23 -10.02 -11.71
N LEU A 284 -8.96 -10.07 -11.33
CA LEU A 284 -8.51 -10.47 -10.00
C LEU A 284 -7.87 -9.28 -9.29
N THR A 285 -8.43 -8.88 -8.16
CA THR A 285 -7.80 -7.89 -7.27
C THR A 285 -7.27 -8.60 -6.04
N ILE A 286 -6.00 -8.43 -5.72
CA ILE A 286 -5.41 -8.80 -4.44
C ILE A 286 -5.41 -7.54 -3.59
N LYS A 287 -6.20 -7.54 -2.51
CA LYS A 287 -6.33 -6.39 -1.62
C LYS A 287 -5.66 -6.69 -0.28
N LEU A 288 -4.95 -5.73 0.28
CA LEU A 288 -4.36 -5.87 1.62
C LEU A 288 -5.27 -5.26 2.68
N ASP A 289 -5.46 -5.99 3.78
CA ASP A 289 -6.13 -5.50 5.00
C ASP A 289 -5.15 -5.41 6.20
N SER A 290 -3.89 -5.75 5.97
CA SER A 290 -2.75 -5.50 6.87
C SER A 290 -1.46 -5.51 6.06
N ASN A 291 -0.34 -5.13 6.71
CA ASN A 291 0.98 -5.29 6.09
C ASN A 291 1.22 -6.78 5.77
N LEU A 292 1.74 -7.08 4.59
CA LEU A 292 1.95 -8.43 4.11
C LEU A 292 3.39 -8.61 3.62
N ALA A 293 4.05 -9.66 4.08
CA ALA A 293 5.39 -10.03 3.65
C ALA A 293 5.37 -11.32 2.83
N THR A 294 6.12 -11.33 1.73
CA THR A 294 6.33 -12.50 0.89
C THR A 294 7.79 -12.74 0.58
N THR A 295 8.19 -13.99 0.33
CA THR A 295 9.58 -14.27 -0.08
C THR A 295 9.78 -14.00 -1.57
N ASN A 296 8.91 -14.53 -2.43
CA ASN A 296 9.06 -14.49 -3.90
C ASN A 296 8.00 -13.64 -4.63
N GLY A 297 7.11 -12.94 -3.92
CA GLY A 297 6.07 -12.13 -4.53
C GLY A 297 5.10 -12.98 -5.37
N PHE A 298 4.80 -12.51 -6.58
CA PHE A 298 3.94 -13.19 -7.53
C PHE A 298 4.71 -14.17 -8.41
N MET A 299 4.17 -15.37 -8.61
CA MET A 299 4.73 -16.38 -9.51
C MET A 299 3.64 -16.95 -10.43
N ASP A 300 4.05 -17.42 -11.62
CA ASP A 300 3.17 -18.20 -12.48
C ASP A 300 2.95 -19.58 -11.85
N GLY A 301 1.70 -19.96 -11.62
CA GLY A 301 1.35 -21.28 -11.12
C GLY A 301 1.61 -22.42 -12.12
N GLY A 302 1.93 -22.11 -13.39
CA GLY A 302 2.15 -23.09 -14.45
C GLY A 302 0.87 -23.75 -14.95
N TRP A 303 -0.30 -23.22 -14.59
CA TRP A 303 -1.62 -23.74 -15.01
C TRP A 303 -2.13 -23.13 -16.31
N GLY A 304 -1.27 -22.41 -17.04
CA GLY A 304 -1.65 -21.61 -18.18
C GLY A 304 -2.36 -20.30 -17.78
N GLY A 305 -2.34 -19.35 -18.69
CA GLY A 305 -3.04 -18.08 -18.55
C GLY A 305 -3.30 -17.54 -19.95
N ALA A 306 -4.53 -17.11 -20.22
CA ALA A 306 -4.86 -16.48 -21.49
C ALA A 306 -4.36 -15.01 -21.49
N PRO A 307 -3.97 -14.48 -22.67
CA PRO A 307 -3.80 -13.04 -22.83
C PRO A 307 -5.06 -12.28 -22.40
N GLY A 308 -4.92 -11.04 -21.94
CA GLY A 308 -6.03 -10.14 -21.64
C GLY A 308 -6.52 -10.12 -20.18
N ALA A 309 -5.97 -10.97 -19.31
CA ALA A 309 -6.32 -10.91 -17.89
C ALA A 309 -5.95 -9.57 -17.25
N HIS A 310 -6.80 -9.12 -16.31
CA HIS A 310 -6.61 -7.95 -15.47
C HIS A 310 -6.27 -8.41 -14.05
N LEU A 311 -5.04 -8.14 -13.63
CA LEU A 311 -4.54 -8.43 -12.29
C LEU A 311 -4.32 -7.11 -11.57
N ALA A 312 -4.75 -7.02 -10.32
CA ALA A 312 -4.55 -5.84 -9.50
C ALA A 312 -3.96 -6.20 -8.14
N LEU A 313 -3.08 -5.34 -7.64
CA LEU A 313 -2.66 -5.28 -6.25
C LEU A 313 -3.13 -3.94 -5.69
N ASP A 314 -4.07 -3.97 -4.74
CA ASP A 314 -4.48 -2.80 -3.96
C ASP A 314 -3.88 -2.88 -2.55
N THR A 315 -2.95 -1.98 -2.27
CA THR A 315 -2.28 -1.92 -0.97
C THR A 315 -3.18 -1.37 0.13
N ASN A 316 -4.23 -0.59 -0.21
CA ASN A 316 -5.24 -0.10 0.74
C ASN A 316 -4.63 0.49 2.05
N GLY A 317 -3.54 1.24 1.93
CA GLY A 317 -2.84 1.89 3.06
C GLY A 317 -1.86 0.99 3.83
N HIS A 318 -1.58 -0.22 3.34
CA HIS A 318 -0.69 -1.19 3.97
C HIS A 318 0.56 -1.48 3.13
N ASP A 319 1.65 -1.88 3.78
CA ASP A 319 2.89 -2.21 3.09
C ASP A 319 2.88 -3.64 2.53
N PHE A 320 3.44 -3.80 1.33
CA PHE A 320 3.70 -5.11 0.70
C PHE A 320 5.20 -5.31 0.55
N THR A 321 5.79 -6.24 1.31
CA THR A 321 7.23 -6.50 1.28
C THR A 321 7.53 -7.80 0.57
N VAL A 322 8.42 -7.77 -0.41
CA VAL A 322 8.94 -8.94 -1.12
C VAL A 322 10.44 -9.06 -0.81
N THR A 323 10.85 -10.15 -0.17
CA THR A 323 12.28 -10.33 0.19
C THR A 323 13.16 -10.37 -1.06
N ASN A 324 12.74 -11.13 -2.07
CA ASN A 324 13.46 -11.26 -3.34
C ASN A 324 13.01 -10.18 -4.35
N GLY A 325 13.28 -10.41 -5.63
CA GLY A 325 12.75 -9.55 -6.70
C GLY A 325 11.25 -9.74 -6.91
N LEU A 326 10.55 -8.66 -7.25
CA LEU A 326 9.17 -8.72 -7.70
C LEU A 326 9.12 -8.78 -9.22
N ASN A 327 8.81 -9.97 -9.73
CA ASN A 327 8.65 -10.23 -11.15
C ASN A 327 7.15 -10.42 -11.47
N PHE A 328 6.55 -9.49 -12.22
CA PHE A 328 5.13 -9.57 -12.53
C PHE A 328 4.86 -10.65 -13.59
N VAL A 329 3.96 -11.57 -13.28
CA VAL A 329 3.60 -12.69 -14.16
C VAL A 329 3.09 -12.19 -15.52
N THR A 330 3.59 -12.77 -16.62
CA THR A 330 3.24 -12.39 -18.00
C THR A 330 2.20 -13.28 -18.67
N GLY A 331 1.75 -14.35 -18.02
CA GLY A 331 0.97 -15.40 -18.67
C GLY A 331 1.76 -16.15 -19.74
N ASN A 332 1.18 -17.25 -20.20
CA ASN A 332 1.85 -18.19 -21.10
C ASN A 332 1.84 -17.64 -22.55
N GLY A 333 2.62 -16.58 -22.79
CA GLY A 333 2.79 -15.94 -24.11
C GLY A 333 1.82 -14.80 -24.44
N GLY A 334 1.17 -14.19 -23.44
CA GLY A 334 0.16 -13.14 -23.64
C GLY A 334 0.48 -11.79 -22.98
N SER A 335 -0.31 -10.77 -23.28
CA SER A 335 -0.30 -9.50 -22.54
C SER A 335 -1.20 -9.60 -21.31
N VAL A 336 -0.69 -9.27 -20.12
CA VAL A 336 -1.49 -9.11 -18.89
C VAL A 336 -1.53 -7.62 -18.52
N THR A 337 -2.67 -7.14 -18.04
CA THR A 337 -2.76 -5.79 -17.46
C THR A 337 -2.61 -5.88 -15.95
N TRP A 338 -1.58 -5.24 -15.41
CA TRP A 338 -1.34 -5.10 -13.98
C TRP A 338 -1.74 -3.71 -13.51
N THR A 339 -2.52 -3.63 -12.43
CA THR A 339 -2.80 -2.37 -11.73
C THR A 339 -2.24 -2.45 -10.31
N LEU A 340 -1.31 -1.58 -9.97
CA LEU A 340 -0.81 -1.42 -8.61
C LEU A 340 -1.39 -0.12 -8.08
N THR A 341 -2.21 -0.21 -7.05
CA THR A 341 -2.91 0.96 -6.52
C THR A 341 -2.78 1.00 -5.00
N ASN A 342 -2.81 2.20 -4.47
CA ASN A 342 -3.15 2.42 -3.08
C ASN A 342 -4.49 3.17 -3.03
N SER A 343 -5.58 2.47 -2.70
CA SER A 343 -6.91 3.08 -2.61
C SER A 343 -7.14 3.91 -1.34
N ALA A 344 -6.25 3.81 -0.34
CA ALA A 344 -6.33 4.60 0.88
C ALA A 344 -5.64 5.97 0.74
N THR A 345 -5.97 6.90 1.64
CA THR A 345 -5.31 8.21 1.74
C THR A 345 -3.94 8.14 2.42
N ALA A 346 -3.75 7.16 3.32
CA ALA A 346 -2.46 6.90 3.94
C ALA A 346 -1.49 6.34 2.90
N ALA A 347 -0.24 6.81 2.91
CA ALA A 347 0.78 6.30 1.99
C ALA A 347 1.09 4.82 2.27
N ALA A 348 1.39 4.08 1.22
CA ALA A 348 1.77 2.66 1.30
C ALA A 348 3.06 2.41 0.49
N THR A 349 3.83 1.42 0.91
CA THR A 349 5.07 1.01 0.24
C THR A 349 4.98 -0.42 -0.25
N ILE A 350 5.28 -0.63 -1.53
CA ILE A 350 5.64 -1.94 -2.07
C ILE A 350 7.17 -1.99 -2.13
N SER A 351 7.80 -2.88 -1.37
CA SER A 351 9.25 -3.05 -1.35
C SER A 351 9.68 -4.38 -1.95
N ALA A 352 10.76 -4.38 -2.73
CA ALA A 352 11.36 -5.58 -3.31
C ALA A 352 12.86 -5.37 -3.54
N THR A 353 13.64 -6.44 -3.66
CA THR A 353 15.07 -6.31 -4.04
C THR A 353 15.20 -5.56 -5.38
N ASN A 354 14.39 -5.93 -6.37
CA ASN A 354 14.25 -5.27 -7.65
C ASN A 354 12.85 -5.47 -8.23
N PHE A 355 12.43 -4.59 -9.13
CA PHE A 355 11.18 -4.70 -9.89
C PHE A 355 11.48 -5.02 -11.35
N ILE A 356 10.80 -6.04 -11.87
CA ILE A 356 10.90 -6.44 -13.28
C ILE A 356 9.52 -6.28 -13.93
N PHE A 357 9.41 -5.28 -14.80
CA PHE A 357 8.24 -5.04 -15.64
C PHE A 357 8.48 -5.70 -16.99
N ASN A 358 7.77 -6.79 -17.24
CA ASN A 358 7.99 -7.62 -18.40
C ASN A 358 7.37 -7.04 -19.68
N SER A 359 7.94 -7.44 -20.82
CA SER A 359 7.42 -7.11 -22.14
C SER A 359 5.99 -7.60 -22.33
N ALA A 360 5.27 -6.98 -23.27
CA ALA A 360 3.87 -7.26 -23.63
C ALA A 360 2.82 -6.96 -22.54
N SER A 361 3.20 -6.70 -21.29
CA SER A 361 2.26 -6.32 -20.23
C SER A 361 2.06 -4.80 -20.15
N THR A 362 0.87 -4.40 -19.69
CA THR A 362 0.57 -3.00 -19.35
C THR A 362 0.50 -2.86 -17.85
N TYR A 363 1.16 -1.85 -17.30
CA TYR A 363 1.17 -1.57 -15.86
C TYR A 363 0.55 -0.21 -15.60
N THR A 364 -0.35 -0.13 -14.63
CA THR A 364 -0.90 1.13 -14.13
C THR A 364 -0.53 1.29 -12.66
N LEU A 365 0.11 2.40 -12.29
CA LEU A 365 0.44 2.75 -10.91
C LEU A 365 -0.41 3.93 -10.46
N ASN A 366 -1.09 3.83 -9.30
CA ASN A 366 -2.00 4.87 -8.83
C ASN A 366 -2.03 5.03 -7.29
N GLY A 367 -2.46 6.21 -6.83
CA GLY A 367 -2.61 6.55 -5.41
C GLY A 367 -1.30 6.97 -4.75
N PRO A 368 -1.31 7.30 -3.44
CA PRO A 368 -0.11 7.62 -2.65
C PRO A 368 0.72 6.35 -2.41
N LEU A 369 1.41 5.90 -3.45
CA LEU A 369 2.11 4.63 -3.51
C LEU A 369 3.62 4.84 -3.73
N THR A 370 4.45 4.17 -2.93
CA THR A 370 5.89 4.09 -3.12
C THR A 370 6.28 2.69 -3.57
N LEU A 371 7.03 2.58 -4.68
CA LEU A 371 7.73 1.35 -5.06
C LEU A 371 9.19 1.49 -4.63
N GLU A 372 9.67 0.67 -3.71
CA GLU A 372 11.02 0.76 -3.14
C GLU A 372 11.88 -0.44 -3.55
N ALA A 373 12.86 -0.20 -4.43
CA ALA A 373 13.87 -1.17 -4.82
C ALA A 373 15.04 -1.13 -3.83
N THR A 374 15.21 -2.20 -3.06
CA THR A 374 16.15 -2.27 -1.92
C THR A 374 17.52 -2.83 -2.27
N SER A 375 17.75 -3.35 -3.48
CA SER A 375 19.05 -3.88 -3.86
C SER A 375 20.09 -2.78 -4.01
N ALA A 376 21.25 -2.99 -3.38
CA ALA A 376 22.47 -2.23 -3.66
C ALA A 376 23.26 -2.79 -4.87
N SER A 377 22.77 -3.83 -5.56
CA SER A 377 23.39 -4.40 -6.77
C SER A 377 22.40 -4.51 -7.93
N GLY A 378 22.88 -4.34 -9.17
CA GLY A 378 22.03 -4.35 -10.37
C GLY A 378 21.08 -3.14 -10.49
N ASN A 379 20.16 -3.20 -11.46
CA ASN A 379 19.14 -2.18 -11.66
C ASN A 379 17.95 -2.44 -10.72
N GLY A 380 17.62 -1.47 -9.87
CA GLY A 380 16.45 -1.57 -8.98
C GLY A 380 15.13 -1.69 -9.75
N PHE A 381 15.05 -1.08 -10.93
CA PHE A 381 13.91 -1.15 -11.84
C PHE A 381 14.36 -1.59 -13.23
N THR A 382 13.74 -2.64 -13.76
CA THR A 382 13.97 -3.15 -15.11
C THR A 382 12.69 -3.04 -15.93
N PHE A 383 12.74 -2.26 -17.00
CA PHE A 383 11.62 -2.00 -17.90
C PHE A 383 11.85 -2.75 -19.22
N ASN A 384 11.34 -3.97 -19.38
CA ASN A 384 11.55 -4.78 -20.58
C ASN A 384 10.60 -4.36 -21.72
N SER A 385 10.60 -3.09 -22.14
CA SER A 385 9.65 -2.54 -23.14
C SER A 385 8.17 -2.61 -22.74
N ALA A 386 7.89 -2.76 -21.44
CA ALA A 386 6.55 -2.69 -20.88
C ALA A 386 5.91 -1.31 -21.11
N THR A 387 4.59 -1.28 -21.29
CA THR A 387 3.84 -0.01 -21.21
C THR A 387 3.53 0.25 -19.75
N ILE A 388 4.00 1.35 -19.20
CA ILE A 388 3.78 1.70 -17.79
C ILE A 388 3.16 3.08 -17.76
N ASN A 389 1.98 3.17 -17.16
CA ASN A 389 1.21 4.38 -16.92
C ASN A 389 1.26 4.69 -15.43
N VAL A 390 1.94 5.77 -15.07
CA VAL A 390 2.11 6.15 -13.67
C VAL A 390 1.31 7.42 -13.40
N ALA A 391 0.23 7.32 -12.60
CA ALA A 391 -0.55 8.45 -12.14
C ALA A 391 0.04 9.01 -10.84
N ALA A 392 0.04 10.33 -10.66
CA ALA A 392 0.49 10.95 -9.42
C ALA A 392 -0.55 10.79 -8.29
N PRO A 393 -0.13 10.73 -7.01
CA PRO A 393 1.25 10.86 -6.52
C PRO A 393 1.95 9.50 -6.29
N VAL A 394 2.72 9.01 -7.26
CA VAL A 394 3.55 7.81 -7.13
C VAL A 394 5.03 8.19 -6.97
N THR A 395 5.71 7.49 -6.06
CA THR A 395 7.18 7.57 -5.87
C THR A 395 7.84 6.26 -6.29
N LEU A 396 8.82 6.33 -7.19
CA LEU A 396 9.75 5.23 -7.46
C LEU A 396 11.00 5.51 -6.65
N LYS A 397 11.38 4.60 -5.75
CA LYS A 397 12.54 4.74 -4.86
C LYS A 397 13.58 3.66 -5.16
N SER A 398 14.85 4.04 -5.34
CA SER A 398 15.94 3.13 -5.71
C SER A 398 17.24 3.48 -4.98
N ILE A 399 17.94 2.47 -4.47
CA ILE A 399 19.29 2.64 -3.90
C ILE A 399 20.35 2.86 -5.00
N LYS A 400 20.13 2.34 -6.20
CA LYS A 400 21.09 2.39 -7.32
C LYS A 400 20.83 3.50 -8.34
N GLY A 401 19.79 4.30 -8.11
CA GLY A 401 19.37 5.33 -9.05
C GLY A 401 18.47 4.77 -10.15
N PHE A 402 18.42 5.46 -11.29
CA PHE A 402 17.49 5.21 -12.39
C PHE A 402 18.19 5.38 -13.73
N ASP A 403 17.94 4.49 -14.69
CA ASP A 403 18.31 4.71 -16.10
C ASP A 403 17.09 4.52 -17.00
N LEU A 404 16.46 5.64 -17.35
CA LEU A 404 15.28 5.73 -18.21
C LEU A 404 15.64 6.07 -19.67
N ALA A 405 16.92 6.28 -19.98
CA ALA A 405 17.36 6.54 -21.35
C ALA A 405 17.67 5.26 -22.15
N ALA A 406 17.81 4.12 -21.46
CA ALA A 406 18.02 2.83 -22.11
C ALA A 406 16.89 2.50 -23.10
N THR A 407 17.24 1.89 -24.24
CA THR A 407 16.31 1.54 -25.33
C THR A 407 15.06 0.79 -24.85
N ALA A 408 15.18 0.01 -23.78
CA ALA A 408 14.08 -0.76 -23.20
C ALA A 408 13.01 0.11 -22.49
N ALA A 409 13.31 1.37 -22.16
CA ALA A 409 12.39 2.31 -21.48
C ALA A 409 11.57 3.20 -22.45
N THR A 410 11.59 2.90 -23.76
CA THR A 410 10.88 3.70 -24.78
C THR A 410 9.37 3.78 -24.54
N ASN A 411 8.74 2.73 -24.01
CA ASN A 411 7.29 2.65 -23.73
C ASN A 411 6.88 3.13 -22.32
N LEU A 412 7.79 3.71 -21.54
CA LEU A 412 7.50 4.23 -20.20
C LEU A 412 6.81 5.61 -20.30
N THR A 413 5.55 5.70 -19.86
CA THR A 413 4.78 6.95 -19.78
C THR A 413 4.60 7.36 -18.32
N LEU A 414 5.35 8.38 -17.90
CA LEU A 414 5.26 8.94 -16.55
C LEU A 414 4.37 10.19 -16.61
N ALA A 415 3.31 10.25 -15.80
CA ALA A 415 2.55 11.48 -15.67
C ALA A 415 3.40 12.56 -14.97
N ALA A 416 2.99 13.82 -15.14
CA ALA A 416 3.56 14.90 -14.36
C ALA A 416 3.35 14.65 -12.86
N GLY A 417 4.38 14.94 -12.05
CA GLY A 417 4.31 14.79 -10.60
C GLY A 417 4.81 13.45 -10.04
N VAL A 418 5.21 12.50 -10.90
CA VAL A 418 5.91 11.28 -10.46
C VAL A 418 7.27 11.64 -9.86
N THR A 419 7.58 11.08 -8.69
CA THR A 419 8.86 11.30 -8.01
C THR A 419 9.81 10.13 -8.22
N LEU A 420 11.02 10.41 -8.70
CA LEU A 420 12.15 9.49 -8.68
C LEU A 420 13.02 9.80 -7.46
N HIS A 421 12.97 8.96 -6.44
CA HIS A 421 13.78 9.08 -5.24
C HIS A 421 14.99 8.14 -5.30
N ALA A 422 16.17 8.67 -5.55
CA ALA A 422 17.41 7.90 -5.49
C ALA A 422 18.13 8.14 -4.15
N THR A 423 18.47 7.06 -3.44
CA THR A 423 19.30 7.11 -2.23
C THR A 423 20.76 6.76 -2.51
N GLY A 424 21.11 6.59 -3.79
CA GLY A 424 22.46 6.36 -4.30
C GLY A 424 22.44 6.17 -5.82
N GLY A 425 23.63 6.05 -6.42
CA GLY A 425 23.80 5.82 -7.86
C GLY A 425 23.38 6.99 -8.76
N ASP A 426 23.31 6.73 -10.05
CA ASP A 426 23.07 7.75 -11.08
C ASP A 426 21.59 7.81 -11.50
N ILE A 427 21.13 9.01 -11.83
CA ILE A 427 19.78 9.26 -12.36
C ILE A 427 19.93 9.73 -13.81
N ASN A 428 19.47 8.91 -14.75
CA ASN A 428 19.35 9.27 -16.15
C ASN A 428 17.87 9.22 -16.54
N THR A 429 17.29 10.38 -16.84
CA THR A 429 15.87 10.50 -17.20
C THR A 429 15.63 10.47 -18.71
N GLY A 430 16.69 10.47 -19.54
CA GLY A 430 16.55 10.63 -20.98
C GLY A 430 15.78 11.89 -21.35
N ASN A 431 14.77 11.76 -22.22
CA ASN A 431 13.92 12.84 -22.71
C ASN A 431 12.57 12.97 -21.97
N LYS A 432 12.43 12.36 -20.80
CA LYS A 432 11.17 12.38 -20.04
C LYS A 432 10.98 13.74 -19.36
N ASN A 433 9.76 14.26 -19.41
CA ASN A 433 9.38 15.57 -18.87
C ASN A 433 8.53 15.45 -17.60
N GLY A 434 8.45 16.52 -16.81
CA GLY A 434 7.50 16.65 -15.70
C GLY A 434 7.80 15.79 -14.47
N LEU A 435 9.02 15.24 -14.38
CA LEU A 435 9.44 14.39 -13.27
C LEU A 435 9.94 15.23 -12.08
N ASN A 436 9.59 14.80 -10.87
CA ASN A 436 10.22 15.28 -9.65
C ASN A 436 11.40 14.38 -9.33
N ILE A 437 12.56 14.95 -9.05
CA ILE A 437 13.75 14.20 -8.65
C ILE A 437 14.02 14.47 -7.18
N ARG A 438 14.20 13.42 -6.37
CA ARG A 438 14.72 13.53 -5.01
C ARG A 438 15.98 12.69 -4.88
N TYR A 439 17.08 13.29 -4.48
CA TYR A 439 18.37 12.61 -4.37
C TYR A 439 18.93 12.75 -2.96
N THR A 440 19.09 11.64 -2.24
CA THR A 440 19.61 11.63 -0.85
C THR A 440 20.81 10.69 -0.68
N GLY A 441 21.48 10.33 -1.78
CA GLY A 441 22.70 9.53 -1.75
C GLY A 441 23.95 10.36 -1.56
N ALA A 442 25.05 9.73 -1.14
CA ALA A 442 26.32 10.43 -0.91
C ALA A 442 26.86 11.12 -2.18
N THR A 443 26.95 10.38 -3.30
CA THR A 443 27.42 10.89 -4.60
C THR A 443 26.70 10.20 -5.75
N GLY A 444 26.27 10.98 -6.74
CA GLY A 444 25.55 10.48 -7.91
C GLY A 444 25.53 11.49 -9.04
N ASN A 445 25.18 11.01 -10.24
CA ASN A 445 25.08 11.84 -11.43
C ASN A 445 23.63 12.08 -11.86
N LEU A 446 23.36 13.20 -12.51
CA LEU A 446 22.09 13.51 -13.17
C LEU A 446 22.30 13.71 -14.69
N ALA A 447 21.59 12.94 -15.50
CA ALA A 447 21.47 13.14 -16.93
C ALA A 447 19.99 13.35 -17.30
N SER A 448 19.71 14.43 -18.03
CA SER A 448 18.37 14.74 -18.53
C SER A 448 18.45 15.61 -19.77
N THR A 449 17.54 15.37 -20.73
CA THR A 449 17.27 16.27 -21.86
C THR A 449 15.85 16.82 -21.84
N GLY A 450 15.01 16.35 -20.91
CA GLY A 450 13.65 16.84 -20.71
C GLY A 450 13.59 18.01 -19.73
N THR A 451 12.44 18.68 -19.72
CA THR A 451 12.08 19.67 -18.69
C THR A 451 11.59 18.94 -17.45
N LEU A 452 12.31 19.03 -16.34
CA LEU A 452 11.92 18.38 -15.08
C LEU A 452 10.96 19.27 -14.29
N ALA A 453 10.09 18.67 -13.49
CA ALA A 453 9.15 19.41 -12.64
C ALA A 453 9.82 19.96 -11.38
N SER A 454 10.74 19.22 -10.76
CA SER A 454 11.54 19.72 -9.63
C SER A 454 12.75 18.84 -9.36
N ILE A 455 13.71 19.35 -8.60
CA ILE A 455 14.82 18.59 -8.04
C ILE A 455 14.97 18.95 -6.56
N GLU A 456 15.10 17.95 -5.70
CA GLU A 456 15.51 18.07 -4.32
C GLU A 456 16.82 17.27 -4.10
N VAL A 457 17.84 17.90 -3.52
CA VAL A 457 19.13 17.25 -3.19
C VAL A 457 19.36 17.30 -1.69
N GLY A 458 19.68 16.16 -1.10
CA GLY A 458 19.90 15.96 0.34
C GLY A 458 18.63 15.66 1.11
N ASP A 459 18.81 15.16 2.33
CA ASP A 459 17.76 14.98 3.35
C ASP A 459 17.83 16.06 4.46
N GLY A 460 18.80 16.97 4.37
CA GLY A 460 19.07 18.03 5.36
C GLY A 460 19.99 17.60 6.51
N ALA A 461 20.35 16.32 6.60
CA ALA A 461 21.23 15.78 7.63
C ALA A 461 22.54 15.26 7.03
N THR A 462 22.46 14.40 6.02
CA THR A 462 23.60 13.71 5.42
C THR A 462 24.14 14.48 4.23
N ALA A 463 25.47 14.45 4.07
CA ALA A 463 26.12 15.06 2.91
C ALA A 463 25.70 14.32 1.63
N SER A 464 25.17 15.07 0.67
CA SER A 464 24.70 14.53 -0.61
C SER A 464 25.24 15.36 -1.77
N THR A 465 25.79 14.72 -2.79
CA THR A 465 26.26 15.41 -4.01
C THR A 465 25.58 14.83 -5.25
N LEU A 466 24.85 15.67 -5.98
CA LEU A 466 24.29 15.33 -7.28
C LEU A 466 24.98 16.14 -8.38
N SER A 467 25.70 15.47 -9.28
CA SER A 467 26.45 16.11 -10.35
C SER A 467 25.79 15.92 -11.69
N ARG A 468 25.47 16.99 -12.40
CA ARG A 468 24.95 16.86 -13.76
C ARG A 468 26.05 16.38 -14.71
N THR A 469 25.73 15.52 -15.66
CA THR A 469 26.72 15.00 -16.64
C THR A 469 26.43 15.42 -18.07
N THR A 470 25.21 15.83 -18.40
CA THR A 470 24.78 16.10 -19.78
C THR A 470 23.89 17.35 -19.87
N ASN A 471 23.96 18.01 -21.04
CA ASN A 471 23.10 19.10 -21.54
C ASN A 471 22.81 20.28 -20.58
N ASN A 472 22.15 21.31 -21.09
CA ASN A 472 21.51 22.30 -20.24
C ASN A 472 20.25 21.67 -19.63
N LEU A 473 19.92 22.08 -18.41
CA LEU A 473 18.74 21.60 -17.70
C LEU A 473 17.69 22.70 -17.70
N THR A 474 16.44 22.32 -17.92
CA THR A 474 15.28 23.20 -17.75
C THR A 474 14.39 22.65 -16.63
N LEU A 475 13.99 23.52 -15.70
CA LEU A 475 13.14 23.19 -14.56
C LEU A 475 11.86 24.03 -14.60
N ALA A 476 10.72 23.35 -14.54
CA ALA A 476 9.39 23.98 -14.43
C ALA A 476 8.97 24.26 -12.98
N GLY A 477 9.70 23.72 -12.01
CA GLY A 477 9.53 23.96 -10.57
C GLY A 477 10.87 23.94 -9.85
N ASN A 478 10.84 23.88 -8.52
CA ASN A 478 11.99 24.28 -7.71
C ASN A 478 13.21 23.34 -7.86
N LEU A 479 14.41 23.93 -7.79
CA LEU A 479 15.64 23.25 -7.39
C LEU A 479 15.87 23.55 -5.91
N LYS A 480 15.61 22.57 -5.05
CA LYS A 480 15.85 22.64 -3.61
C LYS A 480 17.14 21.92 -3.26
N ILE A 481 18.09 22.61 -2.64
CA ILE A 481 19.35 22.03 -2.18
C ILE A 481 19.38 22.11 -0.66
N ASN A 482 19.09 21.00 0.00
CA ASN A 482 19.04 20.96 1.47
C ASN A 482 20.42 21.20 2.09
N THR A 483 20.43 21.49 3.40
CA THR A 483 21.66 21.63 4.19
C THR A 483 22.58 20.42 3.99
N ASN A 484 23.91 20.66 3.94
CA ASN A 484 24.95 19.66 3.65
C ASN A 484 24.91 19.05 2.24
N ALA A 485 23.97 19.44 1.38
CA ALA A 485 23.90 18.95 0.02
C ALA A 485 24.59 19.88 -0.98
N THR A 486 25.06 19.31 -2.08
CA THR A 486 25.67 20.02 -3.21
C THR A 486 25.03 19.57 -4.53
N TYR A 487 24.53 20.52 -5.30
CA TYR A 487 24.18 20.31 -6.71
C TYR A 487 25.29 20.86 -7.61
N VAL A 488 25.94 19.99 -8.39
CA VAL A 488 27.04 20.38 -9.28
C VAL A 488 26.52 20.49 -10.71
N SER A 489 26.53 21.69 -11.26
CA SER A 489 26.02 21.97 -12.62
C SER A 489 26.94 21.42 -13.73
N ALA A 490 28.17 21.03 -13.37
CA ALA A 490 29.24 20.55 -14.25
C ALA A 490 29.50 21.43 -15.47
N GLY A 491 29.27 22.73 -15.33
CA GLY A 491 29.51 23.67 -16.41
C GLY A 491 28.48 23.57 -17.52
N ARG A 492 27.21 23.56 -17.15
CA ARG A 492 26.07 23.68 -18.07
C ARG A 492 25.07 24.66 -17.45
N ALA A 493 24.18 25.24 -18.26
CA ALA A 493 23.20 26.19 -17.71
C ALA A 493 22.04 25.45 -17.03
N THR A 494 21.52 26.00 -15.94
CA THR A 494 20.27 25.58 -15.30
C THR A 494 19.24 26.69 -15.53
N THR A 495 18.17 26.37 -16.25
CA THR A 495 17.13 27.33 -16.66
C THR A 495 15.84 27.06 -15.90
N PHE A 496 15.26 28.10 -15.31
CA PHE A 496 14.04 28.05 -14.48
C PHE A 496 12.88 28.70 -15.22
N GLN A 497 11.74 28.01 -15.31
CA GLN A 497 10.52 28.42 -16.00
C GLN A 497 9.34 28.56 -15.03
N GLY A 498 8.34 29.36 -15.40
CA GLY A 498 7.12 29.50 -14.61
C GLY A 498 7.43 30.01 -13.20
N THR A 499 6.98 29.28 -12.17
CA THR A 499 7.17 29.67 -10.76
C THR A 499 8.39 29.00 -10.11
N ALA A 500 9.33 28.48 -10.91
CA ALA A 500 10.46 27.68 -10.42
C ALA A 500 11.51 28.51 -9.68
N ASN A 501 11.81 28.12 -8.43
CA ASN A 501 12.79 28.79 -7.57
C ASN A 501 14.06 27.97 -7.38
N LEU A 502 15.15 28.64 -7.05
CA LEU A 502 16.32 28.02 -6.44
C LEU A 502 16.23 28.23 -4.93
N THR A 503 16.08 27.14 -4.17
CA THR A 503 15.86 27.18 -2.73
C THR A 503 16.79 26.26 -1.94
N GLY A 504 16.77 26.40 -0.61
CA GLY A 504 17.50 25.57 0.33
C GLY A 504 18.69 26.27 0.98
N ALA A 505 19.41 25.52 1.82
CA ALA A 505 20.60 25.98 2.55
C ALA A 505 21.87 25.16 2.20
N GLY A 506 21.87 24.54 1.01
CA GLY A 506 23.00 23.77 0.49
C GLY A 506 23.90 24.59 -0.45
N THR A 507 24.61 23.89 -1.33
CA THR A 507 25.55 24.50 -2.29
C THR A 507 25.15 24.22 -3.74
N TYR A 508 24.99 25.27 -4.55
CA TYR A 508 25.03 25.18 -6.00
C TYR A 508 26.48 25.38 -6.49
N LYS A 509 27.02 24.42 -7.24
CA LYS A 509 28.41 24.46 -7.71
C LYS A 509 28.51 24.49 -9.23
N ALA A 510 29.08 25.56 -9.79
CA ALA A 510 29.48 25.64 -11.19
C ALA A 510 30.95 25.24 -11.37
N VAL A 511 31.21 24.28 -12.25
CA VAL A 511 32.60 23.81 -12.52
C VAL A 511 33.30 24.69 -13.55
N ASN A 512 32.55 25.46 -14.35
CA ASN A 512 33.11 26.41 -15.31
C ASN A 512 32.14 27.59 -15.56
N ASN A 513 32.55 28.50 -16.44
CA ASN A 513 31.84 29.71 -16.83
C ASN A 513 30.50 29.50 -17.56
N THR A 514 30.19 28.29 -18.00
CA THR A 514 28.89 27.95 -18.62
C THR A 514 27.89 27.37 -17.63
N GLY A 515 28.28 27.23 -16.36
CA GLY A 515 27.47 26.76 -15.23
C GLY A 515 26.33 27.69 -14.77
N ASN A 516 25.81 28.54 -15.66
CA ASN A 516 24.92 29.67 -15.35
C ASN A 516 23.58 29.24 -14.73
N ILE A 517 22.97 30.15 -13.98
CA ILE A 517 21.61 30.04 -13.44
C ILE A 517 20.77 31.08 -14.18
N ILE A 518 19.69 30.68 -14.85
CA ILE A 518 18.91 31.56 -15.72
C ILE A 518 17.43 31.41 -15.38
N TRP A 519 16.73 32.50 -15.13
CA TRP A 519 15.27 32.52 -15.13
C TRP A 519 14.78 33.00 -16.50
N ASP A 520 13.97 32.18 -17.17
CA ASP A 520 13.44 32.49 -18.50
C ASP A 520 12.55 33.73 -18.48
N THR A 521 12.37 34.35 -19.64
CA THR A 521 11.47 35.51 -19.77
C THR A 521 10.05 35.12 -19.35
N GLY A 522 9.48 35.84 -18.38
CA GLY A 522 8.16 35.56 -17.81
C GLY A 522 8.16 34.57 -16.63
N SER A 523 9.33 34.03 -16.25
CA SER A 523 9.48 33.26 -15.02
C SER A 523 9.29 34.15 -13.80
N THR A 524 8.45 33.74 -12.86
CA THR A 524 8.18 34.48 -11.61
C THR A 524 8.99 33.98 -10.43
N GLY A 525 9.69 32.85 -10.57
CA GLY A 525 10.56 32.36 -9.52
C GLY A 525 11.88 33.14 -9.40
N GLY A 526 12.56 32.98 -8.28
CA GLY A 526 13.85 33.61 -7.97
C GLY A 526 14.62 32.83 -6.91
N PHE A 527 15.42 33.54 -6.11
CA PHE A 527 16.12 32.95 -4.96
C PHE A 527 15.21 32.90 -3.73
N SER A 528 15.36 31.86 -2.92
CA SER A 528 14.88 31.85 -1.53
C SER A 528 15.80 30.96 -0.72
N ALA A 529 16.69 31.56 0.09
CA ALA A 529 17.51 30.77 1.00
C ALA A 529 16.59 30.11 2.06
N GLY A 530 17.06 29.02 2.67
CA GLY A 530 16.21 28.22 3.56
C GLY A 530 15.18 27.35 2.82
N ASN A 531 14.22 26.74 3.51
CA ASN A 531 13.22 25.88 2.87
C ASN A 531 11.98 26.64 2.36
N GLY A 532 12.16 27.89 1.92
CA GLY A 532 11.06 28.82 1.62
C GLY A 532 10.78 29.75 2.80
N ARG A 533 9.64 30.47 2.76
CA ARG A 533 9.25 31.42 3.82
C ARG A 533 9.17 30.77 5.20
N GLY A 534 9.76 31.42 6.19
CA GLY A 534 9.73 31.06 7.60
C GLY A 534 10.99 30.40 8.14
N ASP A 535 11.96 30.08 7.27
CA ASP A 535 13.19 29.36 7.64
C ASP A 535 14.42 30.17 7.24
N ILE A 536 15.24 30.57 8.21
CA ILE A 536 16.52 31.25 7.94
C ILE A 536 17.56 30.25 7.43
N GLY A 537 18.20 30.55 6.30
CA GLY A 537 19.29 29.73 5.76
C GLY A 537 20.33 30.50 4.94
N THR A 538 21.44 29.82 4.66
CA THR A 538 22.48 30.31 3.74
C THR A 538 22.54 29.41 2.53
N LEU A 539 22.23 29.94 1.34
CA LEU A 539 22.47 29.27 0.07
C LEU A 539 23.85 29.63 -0.45
N HIS A 540 24.71 28.63 -0.67
CA HIS A 540 26.05 28.86 -1.20
C HIS A 540 26.09 28.64 -2.72
N LEU A 541 26.65 29.61 -3.45
CA LEU A 541 27.01 29.53 -4.85
C LEU A 541 28.53 29.43 -4.93
N SER A 542 29.05 28.37 -5.56
CA SER A 542 30.50 28.14 -5.65
C SER A 542 30.94 27.90 -7.09
N ALA A 543 31.99 28.59 -7.52
CA ALA A 543 32.62 28.35 -8.81
C ALA A 543 34.01 27.73 -8.63
N ALA A 544 34.43 26.83 -9.53
CA ALA A 544 35.81 26.33 -9.52
C ALA A 544 36.78 27.49 -9.83
N SER A 545 37.73 27.73 -8.93
CA SER A 545 38.65 28.89 -8.90
C SER A 545 39.63 29.01 -10.08
N THR A 546 39.56 28.12 -11.07
CA THR A 546 40.62 27.90 -12.07
C THR A 546 40.23 28.16 -13.52
N VAL A 547 39.02 28.65 -13.80
CA VAL A 547 38.62 28.97 -15.19
C VAL A 547 38.78 30.47 -15.40
N GLY A 548 39.53 30.88 -16.43
CA GLY A 548 39.89 32.27 -16.75
C GLY A 548 38.71 33.26 -16.79
N THR A 549 39.00 34.54 -16.99
CA THR A 549 38.23 35.82 -16.86
C THR A 549 36.68 35.88 -16.94
N ILE A 550 35.95 34.79 -17.15
CA ILE A 550 34.51 34.71 -17.27
C ILE A 550 33.94 34.00 -16.02
N THR A 551 33.29 34.79 -15.18
CA THR A 551 32.58 34.36 -13.96
C THR A 551 31.22 33.72 -14.34
N PRO A 552 30.82 32.56 -13.77
CA PRO A 552 29.46 32.06 -13.96
C PRO A 552 28.45 33.07 -13.41
N THR A 553 27.30 33.18 -14.06
CA THR A 553 26.30 34.21 -13.73
C THR A 553 24.97 33.59 -13.31
N ALA A 554 24.31 34.24 -12.35
CA ALA A 554 22.89 34.08 -12.08
C ALA A 554 22.12 35.27 -12.65
N ARG A 555 21.18 35.03 -13.58
CA ARG A 555 20.40 36.09 -14.24
C ARG A 555 18.92 35.98 -13.89
N LEU A 556 18.45 36.90 -13.08
CA LEU A 556 17.03 37.05 -12.74
C LEU A 556 16.25 37.63 -13.93
N SER A 557 14.99 37.23 -14.08
CA SER A 557 14.09 37.82 -15.07
C SER A 557 13.42 39.08 -14.50
N ALA A 558 12.82 39.90 -15.37
CA ALA A 558 12.06 41.08 -14.92
C ALA A 558 10.81 40.75 -14.09
N THR A 559 10.35 39.50 -14.13
CA THR A 559 9.19 39.02 -13.37
C THR A 559 9.59 38.16 -12.18
N SER A 560 10.88 37.85 -12.02
CA SER A 560 11.39 37.00 -10.94
C SER A 560 11.13 37.64 -9.58
N ILE A 561 10.76 36.81 -8.59
CA ILE A 561 10.59 37.22 -7.19
C ILE A 561 11.63 36.47 -6.36
N SER A 562 12.54 37.21 -5.71
CA SER A 562 13.49 36.63 -4.75
C SER A 562 13.03 36.94 -3.34
N THR A 563 12.82 35.92 -2.51
CA THR A 563 12.30 36.06 -1.15
C THR A 563 13.41 35.85 -0.13
N PHE A 564 13.50 36.75 0.86
CA PHE A 564 14.45 36.66 1.97
C PHE A 564 13.72 36.82 3.30
N ASP A 565 13.93 35.86 4.20
CA ASP A 565 13.44 35.89 5.56
C ASP A 565 14.40 36.63 6.49
N ILE A 566 13.86 37.45 7.40
CA ILE A 566 14.65 38.25 8.34
C ILE A 566 14.07 38.09 9.75
N ALA A 567 14.77 37.39 10.63
CA ALA A 567 14.34 37.18 12.02
C ALA A 567 14.98 38.16 13.00
N SER A 568 16.18 38.67 12.69
CA SER A 568 16.89 39.71 13.45
C SER A 568 18.09 40.25 12.65
N LEU A 569 18.80 41.24 13.19
CA LEU A 569 20.09 41.72 12.66
C LEU A 569 21.17 40.63 12.54
N ALA A 570 21.07 39.53 13.29
CA ALA A 570 22.07 38.44 13.29
C ALA A 570 21.57 37.16 12.63
N SER A 571 20.30 37.12 12.20
CA SER A 571 19.66 35.92 11.68
C SER A 571 18.69 36.31 10.57
N PHE A 572 19.17 36.19 9.35
CA PHE A 572 18.45 36.47 8.11
C PHE A 572 19.00 35.58 6.99
N ASP A 573 18.23 35.44 5.93
CA ASP A 573 18.62 34.67 4.74
C ASP A 573 19.81 35.28 4.03
N VAL A 574 20.71 34.44 3.55
CA VAL A 574 21.89 34.89 2.81
C VAL A 574 22.18 34.05 1.58
N ILE A 575 22.55 34.71 0.49
CA ILE A 575 23.19 34.08 -0.67
C ILE A 575 24.69 34.35 -0.61
N ASP A 576 25.48 33.33 -0.31
CA ASP A 576 26.94 33.39 -0.45
C ASP A 576 27.30 33.15 -1.91
N LEU A 577 27.74 34.20 -2.60
CA LEU A 577 28.04 34.19 -4.02
C LEU A 577 29.32 33.44 -4.37
N GLY A 578 30.23 33.26 -3.42
CA GLY A 578 31.57 32.74 -3.68
C GLY A 578 32.27 33.52 -4.81
N ALA A 579 32.25 32.95 -6.02
CA ALA A 579 32.78 33.55 -7.24
C ALA A 579 31.74 33.61 -8.37
N PHE A 580 30.46 33.81 -8.05
CA PHE A 580 29.38 34.05 -9.03
C PHE A 580 29.15 35.54 -9.26
N GLY A 581 28.80 35.89 -10.49
CA GLY A 581 28.15 37.17 -10.80
C GLY A 581 26.64 37.05 -10.68
N VAL A 582 25.97 38.15 -10.35
CA VAL A 582 24.49 38.25 -10.34
C VAL A 582 24.06 39.43 -11.18
N ALA A 583 23.09 39.20 -12.06
CA ALA A 583 22.38 40.24 -12.78
C ALA A 583 20.97 40.38 -12.16
N TYR A 584 20.80 41.40 -11.32
CA TYR A 584 19.56 41.67 -10.61
C TYR A 584 18.48 42.21 -11.56
N ASN A 585 17.25 41.77 -11.31
CA ASN A 585 16.04 42.24 -11.96
C ASN A 585 14.83 41.78 -11.13
N GLY A 586 13.61 42.17 -11.50
CA GLY A 586 12.39 41.69 -10.85
C GLY A 586 12.17 42.27 -9.46
N THR A 587 11.55 41.50 -8.56
CA THR A 587 11.15 41.94 -7.22
C THR A 587 11.98 41.26 -6.13
N LEU A 588 12.43 42.05 -5.16
CA LEU A 588 12.98 41.57 -3.90
C LEU A 588 11.86 41.59 -2.84
N GLU A 589 11.49 40.43 -2.33
CA GLU A 589 10.47 40.27 -1.29
C GLU A 589 11.13 39.99 0.06
N LEU A 590 10.78 40.80 1.06
CA LEU A 590 11.30 40.71 2.41
C LEU A 590 10.21 40.20 3.35
N ASN A 591 10.53 39.16 4.12
CA ASN A 591 9.61 38.57 5.07
C ASN A 591 10.20 38.63 6.48
N PHE A 592 9.80 39.65 7.24
CA PHE A 592 10.23 39.84 8.62
C PHE A 592 9.49 38.86 9.53
N LEU A 593 10.23 37.94 10.13
CA LEU A 593 9.70 36.85 10.95
C LEU A 593 9.46 37.29 12.39
N ASN A 594 8.54 36.61 13.08
CA ASN A 594 8.31 36.75 14.53
C ASN A 594 8.05 38.19 15.01
N GLY A 595 7.53 39.06 14.14
CA GLY A 595 7.28 40.47 14.45
C GLY A 595 8.54 41.33 14.58
N TYR A 596 9.69 40.88 14.05
CA TYR A 596 10.89 41.68 14.01
C TYR A 596 10.64 42.99 13.26
N THR A 597 11.00 44.10 13.89
CA THR A 597 10.86 45.46 13.36
C THR A 597 12.25 46.09 13.37
N PRO A 598 12.85 46.36 12.20
CA PRO A 598 14.19 46.93 12.16
C PRO A 598 14.16 48.43 12.48
N ASP A 599 15.30 48.97 12.91
CA ASP A 599 15.50 50.40 13.10
C ASP A 599 15.96 51.07 11.80
N ALA A 600 15.76 52.39 11.69
CA ALA A 600 16.26 53.15 10.56
C ALA A 600 17.79 53.12 10.54
N GLY A 601 18.38 52.76 9.41
CA GLY A 601 19.83 52.57 9.27
C GLY A 601 20.29 51.12 9.50
N ASP A 602 19.41 50.21 9.92
CA ASP A 602 19.73 48.78 9.94
C ASP A 602 20.06 48.27 8.53
N THR A 603 21.02 47.35 8.45
CA THR A 603 21.52 46.80 7.19
C THR A 603 21.55 45.28 7.21
N PHE A 604 21.22 44.65 6.09
CA PHE A 604 21.23 43.20 5.89
C PHE A 604 22.05 42.84 4.66
N HIS A 605 23.06 41.98 4.83
CA HIS A 605 23.95 41.54 3.76
C HIS A 605 23.34 40.33 3.04
N LEU A 606 22.33 40.58 2.20
CA LEU A 606 21.56 39.52 1.54
C LEU A 606 22.40 38.74 0.52
N PHE A 607 23.37 39.40 -0.09
CA PHE A 607 24.35 38.80 -0.99
C PHE A 607 25.76 39.13 -0.49
N GLN A 608 26.58 38.11 -0.27
CA GLN A 608 27.94 38.27 0.23
C GLN A 608 28.89 37.29 -0.43
N SER A 609 30.20 37.50 -0.33
CA SER A 609 31.20 36.50 -0.67
C SER A 609 31.72 35.79 0.58
N SER A 610 32.19 34.55 0.44
CA SER A 610 32.76 33.76 1.54
C SER A 610 33.98 34.43 2.20
N SER A 611 34.68 35.33 1.49
CA SER A 611 35.74 36.16 2.05
C SER A 611 35.23 37.24 3.03
N GLU A 612 33.99 37.71 2.88
CA GLU A 612 33.38 38.75 3.74
C GLU A 612 32.82 38.18 5.04
N LEU A 613 32.39 36.92 5.06
CA LEU A 613 31.91 36.21 6.27
C LEU A 613 32.91 36.25 7.43
N SER A 614 34.21 36.45 7.14
CA SER A 614 35.27 36.57 8.15
C SER A 614 35.86 37.97 8.31
N ASN A 615 35.54 38.93 7.41
CA ASN A 615 36.10 40.27 7.42
C ASN A 615 35.09 41.29 6.86
N THR A 616 34.50 42.09 7.74
CA THR A 616 33.69 43.26 7.38
C THR A 616 34.53 44.22 6.52
N GLY A 617 34.15 44.41 5.24
CA GLY A 617 34.79 45.34 4.31
C GLY A 617 35.68 44.71 3.22
N ALA A 618 35.70 43.37 3.09
CA ALA A 618 36.20 42.75 1.86
C ALA A 618 35.29 43.11 0.67
N SER A 619 35.82 43.09 -0.56
CA SER A 619 35.04 43.34 -1.78
C SER A 619 34.44 42.03 -2.27
N ILE A 620 33.17 42.05 -2.68
CA ILE A 620 32.51 40.90 -3.31
C ILE A 620 33.34 40.41 -4.49
N VAL A 621 33.71 39.12 -4.44
CA VAL A 621 34.39 38.42 -5.54
C VAL A 621 33.34 37.96 -6.54
N GLY A 622 32.90 38.88 -7.41
CA GLY A 622 31.85 38.59 -8.39
C GLY A 622 31.40 39.87 -9.09
N ILE A 623 30.84 39.74 -10.29
CA ILE A 623 30.28 40.91 -11.00
C ILE A 623 28.80 41.02 -10.63
N LEU A 624 28.47 42.00 -9.81
CA LEU A 624 27.10 42.38 -9.51
C LEU A 624 26.64 43.48 -10.47
N THR A 625 25.54 43.25 -11.17
CA THR A 625 24.99 44.20 -12.16
C THR A 625 23.48 44.29 -12.06
N GLY A 626 22.91 45.40 -12.53
CA GLY A 626 21.45 45.62 -12.52
C GLY A 626 20.94 46.13 -11.18
N ALA A 627 19.61 46.09 -11.02
CA ALA A 627 18.91 46.45 -9.78
C ALA A 627 17.58 45.68 -9.73
N PHE A 628 17.05 45.46 -8.52
CA PHE A 628 15.65 45.04 -8.39
C PHE A 628 14.74 46.18 -8.85
N ALA A 629 13.73 45.87 -9.64
CA ALA A 629 12.73 46.83 -10.10
C ALA A 629 11.78 47.25 -8.97
N THR A 630 11.52 46.32 -8.05
CA THR A 630 10.64 46.54 -6.89
C THR A 630 11.23 45.87 -5.65
N ILE A 631 11.03 46.50 -4.49
CA ILE A 631 11.27 45.89 -3.18
C ILE A 631 9.94 45.92 -2.43
N THR A 632 9.52 44.78 -1.90
CA THR A 632 8.28 44.64 -1.14
C THR A 632 8.56 43.98 0.20
N SER A 633 7.79 44.32 1.23
CA SER A 633 7.93 43.78 2.58
C SER A 633 6.59 43.55 3.26
N ASN A 634 6.50 42.56 4.14
CA ASN A 634 5.37 42.44 5.07
C ASN A 634 5.25 43.62 6.06
N LEU A 635 6.24 44.53 6.09
CA LEU A 635 6.23 45.79 6.84
C LEU A 635 5.81 47.02 6.00
N ASP A 636 5.52 46.87 4.70
CA ASP A 636 5.20 48.00 3.81
C ASP A 636 3.96 48.79 4.31
N ALA A 637 2.96 48.09 4.84
CA ALA A 637 1.75 48.70 5.40
C ALA A 637 2.03 49.58 6.63
N ALA A 638 3.15 49.34 7.32
CA ALA A 638 3.62 50.16 8.43
C ALA A 638 4.52 51.31 7.95
N GLY A 639 4.66 51.56 6.64
CA GLY A 639 5.44 52.71 6.13
C GLY A 639 6.95 52.54 6.21
N TYR A 640 7.44 51.31 6.34
CA TYR A 640 8.86 51.01 6.17
C TYR A 640 9.26 51.17 4.70
N ALA A 641 10.47 51.70 4.45
CA ALA A 641 11.04 51.75 3.12
C ALA A 641 12.46 51.20 3.12
N PHE A 642 12.79 50.48 2.05
CA PHE A 642 14.04 49.77 1.90
C PHE A 642 14.77 50.22 0.64
N ALA A 643 16.10 50.27 0.70
CA ALA A 643 16.96 50.46 -0.45
C ALA A 643 17.93 49.29 -0.56
N PHE A 644 18.16 48.82 -1.78
CA PHE A 644 19.12 47.77 -2.06
C PHE A 644 20.27 48.34 -2.89
N ASP A 645 21.50 48.21 -2.39
CA ASP A 645 22.70 48.53 -3.14
C ASP A 645 23.19 47.29 -3.89
N ALA A 646 22.95 47.27 -5.20
CA ALA A 646 23.37 46.17 -6.06
C ALA A 646 24.90 45.98 -6.09
N THR A 647 25.71 46.99 -5.78
CA THR A 647 27.17 46.87 -5.81
C THR A 647 27.70 46.12 -4.60
N SER A 648 27.10 46.34 -3.43
CA SER A 648 27.50 45.73 -2.16
C SER A 648 26.61 44.55 -1.73
N GLY A 649 25.47 44.33 -2.39
CA GLY A 649 24.52 43.30 -1.97
C GLY A 649 23.79 43.61 -0.66
N ILE A 650 23.92 44.83 -0.15
CA ILE A 650 23.35 45.26 1.14
C ILE A 650 21.96 45.86 0.95
N LEU A 651 21.03 45.40 1.77
CA LEU A 651 19.73 46.00 1.97
C LEU A 651 19.78 46.94 3.18
N SER A 652 19.32 48.18 3.03
CA SER A 652 19.26 49.17 4.12
C SER A 652 17.83 49.62 4.41
N VAL A 653 17.49 49.80 5.68
CA VAL A 653 16.23 50.40 6.11
C VAL A 653 16.36 51.93 6.05
N THR A 654 15.66 52.56 5.11
CA THR A 654 15.79 53.99 4.82
C THR A 654 14.82 54.85 5.61
N THR A 655 13.60 54.35 5.84
CA THR A 655 12.61 55.01 6.70
C THR A 655 11.93 53.97 7.56
N THR A 656 11.74 54.31 8.83
CA THR A 656 10.79 53.65 9.71
C THR A 656 9.56 54.55 9.85
N PRO A 657 8.37 53.99 10.10
CA PRO A 657 7.21 54.80 10.48
C PRO A 657 7.59 55.75 11.61
N VAL A 658 7.44 57.05 11.34
CA VAL A 658 7.42 58.03 12.43
C VAL A 658 6.17 57.72 13.25
N PRO A 659 6.26 57.50 14.57
CA PRO A 659 5.09 57.27 15.40
C PRO A 659 4.05 58.35 15.11
N GLU A 660 2.82 57.96 14.78
CA GLU A 660 1.80 58.92 14.38
C GLU A 660 1.74 60.05 15.42
N PRO A 661 1.64 61.34 15.00
CA PRO A 661 1.66 62.48 15.91
C PRO A 661 0.70 62.35 17.10
N ALA A 662 -0.39 61.59 16.96
CA ALA A 662 -1.34 61.28 18.03
C ALA A 662 -0.71 60.46 19.17
N THR A 663 0.16 59.48 18.88
CA THR A 663 0.87 58.69 19.91
C THR A 663 1.90 59.54 20.65
N MET A 664 2.65 60.36 19.92
CA MET A 664 3.56 61.35 20.49
C MET A 664 2.82 62.39 21.32
N SER A 665 1.64 62.82 20.87
CA SER A 665 0.77 63.77 21.60
C SER A 665 0.18 63.13 22.86
N ALA A 666 -0.21 61.86 22.81
CA ALA A 666 -0.69 61.11 23.98
C ALA A 666 0.43 60.87 24.99
N LEU A 667 1.65 60.56 24.55
CA LEU A 667 2.82 60.39 25.42
C LEU A 667 3.24 61.73 26.05
N ALA A 668 3.24 62.81 25.26
CA ALA A 668 3.47 64.16 25.76
C ALA A 668 2.38 64.60 26.75
N ALA A 669 1.10 64.29 26.46
CA ALA A 669 -0.01 64.56 27.38
C ALA A 669 0.10 63.73 28.67
N LEU A 670 0.52 62.46 28.59
CA LEU A 670 0.73 61.60 29.76
C LEU A 670 1.94 62.07 30.58
N ALA A 671 3.04 62.46 29.94
CA ALA A 671 4.21 63.04 30.60
C ALA A 671 3.84 64.37 31.29
N ALA A 672 3.04 65.21 30.65
CA ALA A 672 2.49 66.42 31.25
C ALA A 672 1.59 66.11 32.45
N LEU A 673 0.76 65.06 32.37
CA LEU A 673 -0.10 64.60 33.46
C LEU A 673 0.72 64.06 34.66
N LEU A 674 1.77 63.26 34.40
CA LEU A 674 2.68 62.74 35.41
C LEU A 674 3.50 63.85 36.09
N ALA A 675 3.96 64.84 35.33
CA ALA A 675 4.63 66.02 35.86
C ALA A 675 3.69 66.88 36.73
N ALA A 676 2.41 66.99 36.35
CA ALA A 676 1.40 67.64 37.18
C ALA A 676 1.13 66.85 38.47
N ALA A 677 1.02 65.52 38.39
CA ALA A 677 0.80 64.64 39.54
C ALA A 677 1.97 64.63 40.53
N SER A 678 3.23 64.67 40.06
CA SER A 678 4.41 64.72 40.94
C SER A 678 4.47 66.04 41.73
N LYS A 679 4.12 67.17 41.10
CA LYS A 679 3.99 68.47 41.78
C LYS A 679 2.92 68.46 42.87
N LEU A 680 1.83 67.72 42.68
CA LEU A 680 0.78 67.54 43.70
C LEU A 680 1.25 66.67 44.88
N LYS A 681 2.07 65.65 44.63
CA LYS A 681 2.61 64.78 45.69
C LYS A 681 3.63 65.51 46.59
N ASN A 682 4.43 66.43 46.05
CA ASN A 682 5.38 67.25 46.83
C ASN A 682 4.72 68.41 47.59
N ARG A 683 3.40 68.57 47.52
CA ARG A 683 2.63 69.60 48.25
C ARG A 683 1.84 69.03 49.44
N LYS A 684 2.04 67.76 49.77
CA LYS A 684 1.69 67.16 51.07
C LYS A 684 2.98 66.86 51.80
#